data_AF-A0A538FHP5-F1
#
_entry.id   AF-A0A538FHP5-F1
#
_cell.length_a   1.000
_cell.length_b   1.000
_cell.length_c   1.000
_cell.angle_alpha   90.00
_cell.angle_beta   90.00
_cell.angle_gamma   90.00
#
_symmetry.space_group_name_H-M   'P 1'
#
loop_
_entity.id
_entity.type
_entity.pdbx_description
1 polymer ?
#
loop_
_entity_poly.entity_id
_entity_poly.type
_entity_poly.pdbx_seq_one_letter_code
_entity_poly.pdbx_strand_id
1 'polypeptide(L)'
;MAVVLGIAVSGSGSGLSALPPADAVVSASTVGTTFTVARPATTTSGDVLIASIDARLPSTAAISPPTGWGLIRRDSSTPGYSALTQALYYKVAGSSEPASYSWSLGSQVSAAGAVIDFKDVDPATPVDSHSGAFTSGSASIVAPSVTTTSARDTVVGFFGTSSSKTIRPPAVMTEEFDVRYAVRRWNLDAEGAAYVQATPGATGERTARTTDHPSSELGQLLALRVAASPPPPPPPPPPPPPPGGAYPQRYLYDGAPGGVADPRVADNGWNLYDVSYRDAADALPAGAQALVWVGDYNNSSCSFEESDSALRSAVTGMAGDPKVWGYFISDEPDPAACATAPAQHLARTQLIHSIDPNTHVVEVIDANSGQTSLNQVPLWLGTADYIGIDPYPCLAGQSNCDFSIIRQYANAADAAGLTYWGVAQGFGSGNWRWPTQAEEVQILNTWRATNARSVMTFAWTWSGSNLYDHPELLCVFKKFNQDGVADTSLCGSPPPPPPPPPPPPPPPPPPPPPPPPGNDPVITAAGDICGSATDCSPTANLVMSINPTVALTLGDNAYENGSLSQYQTEYDPNWGRFKSRTKPTTGNHEWHTANAQGYHDYFGSIAPADYYSYDVGAWHLIALASDNGSISNARGSAEETWLRNDLVAHPNQCTLAYWHEPRFTSGTGHSSDTSWTPIWQDLYDANADLVLNGHVHNYERFAPQTPSGTRDDARGIVEIVAGTGGVSHYTSGSPIANSVVQNDTSFGVLKLTLHPGSYDWQFMPATGNFSDSGSRACH
;
A
#
# COMPACT_ATOMS: atom_id res chain seq x y z
N MET A 1 23.72 -42.79 -31.15
CA MET A 1 23.11 -41.45 -31.13
C MET A 1 22.05 -41.46 -30.04
N ALA A 2 22.37 -40.87 -28.90
CA ALA A 2 21.45 -40.58 -27.82
C ALA A 2 21.15 -39.09 -27.87
N VAL A 3 19.92 -38.66 -27.60
CA VAL A 3 19.61 -37.60 -26.64
C VAL A 3 18.21 -37.90 -26.08
N VAL A 4 18.18 -38.19 -24.78
CA VAL A 4 17.02 -38.22 -23.89
C VAL A 4 16.88 -36.81 -23.34
N LEU A 5 15.70 -36.19 -23.48
CA LEU A 5 15.39 -34.93 -22.80
C LEU A 5 14.84 -35.25 -21.41
N GLY A 6 15.63 -34.94 -20.38
CA GLY A 6 15.30 -35.17 -18.98
C GLY A 6 14.29 -34.16 -18.45
N ILE A 7 13.32 -34.69 -17.70
CA ILE A 7 12.46 -33.94 -16.79
C ILE A 7 13.32 -33.52 -15.60
N ALA A 8 13.48 -32.21 -15.38
CA ALA A 8 14.06 -31.68 -14.17
C ALA A 8 12.99 -31.68 -13.07
N VAL A 9 13.08 -32.66 -12.18
CA VAL A 9 12.45 -32.60 -10.85
C VAL A 9 13.38 -31.74 -10.00
N SER A 10 12.98 -30.50 -9.69
CA SER A 10 13.71 -29.66 -8.76
C SER A 10 13.49 -30.16 -7.34
N GLY A 11 14.50 -30.89 -6.83
CA GLY A 11 15.12 -30.64 -5.53
C GLY A 11 14.27 -30.88 -4.28
N SER A 12 14.38 -32.09 -3.75
CA SER A 12 14.41 -32.38 -2.32
C SER A 12 15.16 -31.31 -1.51
N GLY A 13 14.58 -30.90 -0.38
CA GLY A 13 15.13 -29.87 0.53
C GLY A 13 16.60 -30.08 0.88
N SER A 14 17.41 -29.09 0.55
CA SER A 14 18.76 -28.91 1.08
C SER A 14 18.63 -28.51 2.55
N GLY A 15 19.15 -29.31 3.48
CA GLY A 15 19.37 -28.83 4.84
C GLY A 15 20.29 -27.62 4.79
N LEU A 16 19.78 -26.43 5.15
CA LEU A 16 20.56 -25.20 5.27
C LEU A 16 21.61 -25.38 6.38
N SER A 17 22.85 -25.62 5.99
CA SER A 17 24.01 -25.44 6.87
C SER A 17 24.24 -23.94 7.02
N ALA A 18 23.81 -23.32 8.12
CA ALA A 18 24.05 -21.90 8.42
C ALA A 18 25.47 -21.62 8.98
N LEU A 19 26.45 -22.43 8.56
CA LEU A 19 27.87 -22.23 8.86
C LEU A 19 28.59 -21.67 7.63
N PRO A 20 29.59 -20.79 7.81
CA PRO A 20 30.26 -20.14 6.69
C PRO A 20 30.92 -21.18 5.77
N PRO A 21 30.80 -21.04 4.43
CA PRO A 21 31.53 -21.89 3.50
C PRO A 21 33.04 -21.59 3.58
N ALA A 22 33.88 -22.51 3.10
CA ALA A 22 35.33 -22.40 3.25
C ALA A 22 35.95 -21.13 2.62
N ASP A 23 35.32 -20.53 1.62
CA ASP A 23 35.74 -19.27 0.97
C ASP A 23 35.26 -18.01 1.70
N ALA A 24 34.43 -18.16 2.73
CA ALA A 24 34.00 -17.12 3.65
C ALA A 24 34.97 -16.92 4.83
N VAL A 25 36.01 -17.76 4.96
CA VAL A 25 37.02 -17.66 6.01
C VAL A 25 38.38 -17.39 5.40
N VAL A 26 39.06 -16.35 5.87
CA VAL A 26 40.46 -16.07 5.49
C VAL A 26 41.29 -15.96 6.76
N SER A 27 42.27 -16.85 6.91
CA SER A 27 43.21 -16.85 8.03
C SER A 27 44.60 -16.36 7.62
N ALA A 28 45.35 -15.80 8.57
CA ALA A 28 46.72 -15.35 8.37
C ALA A 28 47.55 -15.53 9.65
N SER A 29 48.87 -15.57 9.49
CA SER A 29 49.81 -15.43 10.60
C SER A 29 51.02 -14.60 10.17
N THR A 30 51.62 -13.89 11.12
CA THR A 30 52.77 -13.02 10.85
C THR A 30 53.64 -12.84 12.08
N VAL A 31 54.82 -12.23 11.89
CA VAL A 31 55.58 -11.57 12.95
C VAL A 31 55.87 -10.13 12.52
N GLY A 32 55.53 -9.16 13.36
CA GLY A 32 55.64 -7.77 12.99
C GLY A 32 54.89 -6.85 13.94
N THR A 33 54.80 -5.59 13.55
CA THR A 33 53.97 -4.57 14.21
C THR A 33 52.59 -4.41 13.56
N THR A 34 52.28 -5.24 12.55
CA THR A 34 51.04 -5.17 11.78
C THR A 34 50.59 -6.59 11.46
N PHE A 35 49.29 -6.84 11.65
CA PHE A 35 48.63 -8.08 11.27
C PHE A 35 47.62 -7.80 10.16
N THR A 36 47.78 -8.43 9.00
CA THR A 36 46.94 -8.19 7.81
C THR A 36 46.27 -9.47 7.37
N VAL A 37 44.96 -9.39 7.12
CA VAL A 37 44.13 -10.50 6.62
C VAL A 37 43.43 -10.01 5.36
N ALA A 38 43.42 -10.82 4.30
CA ALA A 38 42.66 -10.48 3.10
C ALA A 38 41.15 -10.54 3.38
N ARG A 39 40.36 -9.73 2.68
CA ARG A 39 38.91 -9.79 2.78
C ARG A 39 38.41 -11.14 2.22
N PRO A 40 37.48 -11.83 2.88
CA PRO A 40 36.82 -13.00 2.29
C PRO A 40 36.25 -12.71 0.89
N ALA A 41 36.35 -13.68 -0.01
CA ALA A 41 35.93 -13.50 -1.39
C ALA A 41 34.41 -13.37 -1.51
N THR A 42 33.68 -13.95 -0.56
CA THR A 42 32.22 -13.98 -0.46
C THR A 42 31.61 -12.69 0.08
N THR A 43 32.43 -11.72 0.54
CA THR A 43 31.94 -10.51 1.21
C THR A 43 31.12 -9.64 0.26
N THR A 44 29.88 -9.37 0.67
CA THR A 44 28.89 -8.51 0.03
C THR A 44 28.39 -7.45 1.01
N SER A 45 27.73 -6.41 0.48
CA SER A 45 27.17 -5.34 1.31
C SER A 45 26.11 -5.87 2.25
N GLY A 46 26.17 -5.52 3.53
CA GLY A 46 25.24 -5.96 4.57
C GLY A 46 25.70 -7.17 5.37
N ASP A 47 26.73 -7.90 4.92
CA ASP A 47 27.27 -9.03 5.67
C ASP A 47 27.94 -8.61 6.98
N VAL A 48 27.97 -9.53 7.95
CA VAL A 48 28.66 -9.33 9.23
C VAL A 48 30.00 -10.06 9.20
N LEU A 49 31.07 -9.28 9.22
CA LEU A 49 32.43 -9.78 9.31
C LEU A 49 32.89 -9.85 10.76
N ILE A 50 33.47 -10.98 11.16
CA ILE A 50 34.09 -11.17 12.47
C ILE A 50 35.58 -11.39 12.30
N ALA A 51 36.39 -10.64 13.03
CA ALA A 51 37.84 -10.82 13.07
C ALA A 51 38.26 -11.35 14.44
N SER A 52 39.02 -12.44 14.46
CA SER A 52 39.72 -12.93 15.66
C SER A 52 41.21 -12.71 15.51
N ILE A 53 41.86 -12.16 16.55
CA ILE A 53 43.28 -11.83 16.54
C ILE A 53 43.92 -12.27 17.83
N ASP A 54 44.81 -13.25 17.69
CA ASP A 54 45.66 -13.76 18.74
C ASP A 54 47.07 -13.21 18.55
N ALA A 55 47.54 -12.43 19.51
CA ALA A 55 48.86 -11.83 19.46
C ALA A 55 49.65 -12.15 20.73
N ARG A 56 50.97 -12.34 20.59
CA ARG A 56 51.88 -12.58 21.74
C ARG A 56 52.19 -11.28 22.51
N LEU A 57 51.13 -10.55 22.84
CA LEU A 57 51.15 -9.25 23.50
C LEU A 57 50.73 -9.37 24.98
N PRO A 58 51.33 -8.56 25.88
CA PRO A 58 50.81 -8.39 27.23
C PRO A 58 49.51 -7.58 27.21
N SER A 59 48.72 -7.67 28.28
CA SER A 59 47.44 -6.97 28.42
C SER A 59 47.52 -5.44 28.23
N THR A 60 48.68 -4.85 28.48
CA THR A 60 48.92 -3.39 28.37
C THR A 60 49.23 -2.90 26.96
N ALA A 61 49.61 -3.79 26.02
CA ALA A 61 49.94 -3.39 24.66
C ALA A 61 48.68 -3.27 23.79
N ALA A 62 48.63 -2.33 22.83
CA ALA A 62 47.45 -2.14 22.00
C ALA A 62 47.36 -3.15 20.83
N ILE A 63 46.12 -3.50 20.47
CA ILE A 63 45.74 -4.04 19.15
C ILE A 63 44.74 -3.02 18.60
N SER A 64 45.16 -2.26 17.59
CA SER A 64 44.35 -1.17 17.04
C SER A 64 43.72 -1.60 15.72
N PRO A 65 42.38 -1.60 15.61
CA PRO A 65 41.70 -2.04 14.41
C PRO A 65 41.76 -1.01 13.28
N PRO A 66 41.60 -1.45 12.02
CA PRO A 66 41.34 -0.54 10.91
C PRO A 66 39.97 0.14 11.07
N THR A 67 39.75 1.24 10.35
CA THR A 67 38.49 2.01 10.40
C THR A 67 37.28 1.11 10.12
N GLY A 68 36.19 1.33 10.87
CA GLY A 68 34.91 0.65 10.67
C GLY A 68 34.74 -0.67 11.43
N TRP A 69 35.75 -1.10 12.19
CA TRP A 69 35.68 -2.29 13.03
C TRP A 69 35.41 -1.91 14.50
N GLY A 70 34.37 -2.50 15.08
CA GLY A 70 34.03 -2.39 16.50
C GLY A 70 34.64 -3.52 17.32
N LEU A 71 35.18 -3.22 18.50
CA LEU A 71 35.66 -4.25 19.44
C LEU A 71 34.47 -4.97 20.08
N ILE A 72 34.42 -6.29 19.99
CA ILE A 72 33.45 -7.13 20.71
C ILE A 72 34.01 -7.51 22.08
N ARG A 73 35.19 -8.13 22.08
CA ARG A 73 35.77 -8.72 23.28
C ARG A 73 37.28 -8.71 23.21
N ARG A 74 37.92 -8.58 24.37
CA ARG A 74 39.36 -8.74 24.51
C ARG A 74 39.70 -9.42 25.83
N ASP A 75 40.48 -10.49 25.77
CA ASP A 75 41.05 -11.16 26.93
C ASP A 75 42.57 -11.25 26.80
N SER A 76 43.26 -11.43 27.92
CA SER A 76 44.72 -11.50 27.94
C SER A 76 45.20 -12.42 29.06
N SER A 77 46.37 -13.02 28.86
CA SER A 77 47.05 -13.80 29.88
C SER A 77 47.36 -12.98 31.12
N THR A 78 47.19 -13.56 32.30
CA THR A 78 47.61 -12.92 33.56
C THR A 78 49.13 -12.74 33.64
N PRO A 79 49.62 -11.72 34.37
CA PRO A 79 51.05 -11.54 34.62
C PRO A 79 51.70 -12.80 35.23
N GLY A 80 52.92 -13.12 34.76
CA GLY A 80 53.66 -14.32 35.19
C GLY A 80 53.58 -15.50 34.20
N TYR A 81 52.67 -15.42 33.23
CA TYR A 81 52.57 -16.38 32.13
C TYR A 81 53.06 -15.77 30.81
N SER A 82 53.26 -16.60 29.79
CA SER A 82 53.71 -16.14 28.48
C SER A 82 52.66 -15.26 27.83
N ALA A 83 53.00 -14.03 27.49
CA ALA A 83 52.08 -13.03 26.97
C ALA A 83 51.21 -13.52 25.79
N LEU A 84 49.89 -13.51 25.96
CA LEU A 84 48.91 -13.82 24.91
C LEU A 84 47.71 -12.88 25.09
N THR A 85 47.26 -12.28 24.01
CA THR A 85 46.04 -11.45 23.96
C THR A 85 45.20 -11.91 22.79
N GLN A 86 43.91 -12.14 23.03
CA GLN A 86 42.93 -12.46 22.00
C GLN A 86 41.89 -11.34 21.95
N ALA A 87 41.66 -10.78 20.76
CA ALA A 87 40.69 -9.72 20.53
C ALA A 87 39.75 -10.07 19.36
N LEU A 88 38.45 -9.93 19.60
CA LEU A 88 37.39 -10.10 18.60
C LEU A 88 36.84 -8.75 18.19
N TYR A 89 36.68 -8.57 16.88
CA TYR A 89 36.07 -7.38 16.30
C TYR A 89 34.94 -7.78 15.36
N TYR A 90 33.96 -6.89 15.19
CA TYR A 90 32.96 -7.03 14.14
C TYR A 90 32.96 -5.82 13.22
N LYS A 91 32.44 -6.03 12.01
CA LYS A 91 32.14 -4.98 11.06
C LYS A 91 30.96 -5.40 10.18
N VAL A 92 30.05 -4.47 9.92
CA VAL A 92 29.07 -4.63 8.84
C VAL A 92 29.74 -4.18 7.54
N ALA A 93 29.74 -5.04 6.53
CA ALA A 93 30.33 -4.77 5.23
C ALA A 93 29.49 -3.70 4.50
N GLY A 94 30.15 -2.64 4.05
CA GLY A 94 29.50 -1.61 3.25
C GLY A 94 29.41 -2.00 1.77
N SER A 95 28.87 -1.10 0.95
CA SER A 95 28.85 -1.24 -0.51
C SER A 95 30.24 -1.22 -1.17
N SER A 96 31.28 -0.84 -0.41
CA SER A 96 32.68 -0.87 -0.82
C SER A 96 33.58 -1.25 0.35
N GLU A 97 34.40 -2.28 0.16
CA GLU A 97 35.33 -2.81 1.16
C GLU A 97 36.75 -2.90 0.58
N PRO A 98 37.81 -2.65 1.36
CA PRO A 98 39.19 -2.82 0.90
C PRO A 98 39.51 -4.30 0.61
N ALA A 99 40.57 -4.55 -0.16
CA ALA A 99 41.01 -5.92 -0.46
C ALA A 99 41.57 -6.67 0.78
N SER A 100 41.96 -5.95 1.83
CA SER A 100 42.51 -6.50 3.07
C SER A 100 42.28 -5.57 4.24
N TYR A 101 42.26 -6.13 5.44
CA TYR A 101 42.17 -5.43 6.72
C TYR A 101 43.47 -5.56 7.50
N SER A 102 43.94 -4.47 8.12
CA SER A 102 45.22 -4.41 8.83
C SER A 102 45.07 -3.85 10.24
N TRP A 103 45.49 -4.62 11.24
CA TRP A 103 45.55 -4.22 12.64
C TRP A 103 46.97 -3.83 13.02
N SER A 104 47.11 -2.72 13.75
CA SER A 104 48.39 -2.29 14.31
C SER A 104 48.62 -2.91 15.68
N LEU A 105 49.81 -3.46 15.89
CA LEU A 105 50.24 -4.11 17.13
C LEU A 105 51.20 -3.19 17.90
N GLY A 106 51.01 -3.07 19.22
CA GLY A 106 51.79 -2.16 20.07
C GLY A 106 53.29 -2.50 20.18
N SER A 107 53.73 -3.65 19.67
CA SER A 107 55.14 -4.05 19.57
C SER A 107 55.32 -5.12 18.49
N GLN A 108 56.57 -5.39 18.12
CA GLN A 108 56.88 -6.48 17.19
C GLN A 108 56.69 -7.83 17.89
N VAL A 109 55.65 -8.56 17.51
CA VAL A 109 55.33 -9.90 18.02
C VAL A 109 54.75 -10.76 16.91
N SER A 110 54.58 -12.05 17.18
CA SER A 110 53.76 -12.89 16.33
C SER A 110 52.27 -12.65 16.56
N ALA A 111 51.48 -12.75 15.49
CA ALA A 111 50.03 -12.78 15.54
C ALA A 111 49.47 -13.81 14.56
N ALA A 112 48.33 -14.40 14.89
CA ALA A 112 47.57 -15.26 14.00
C ALA A 112 46.06 -15.07 14.26
N GLY A 113 45.25 -15.44 13.29
CA GLY A 113 43.80 -15.29 13.39
C GLY A 113 43.14 -15.27 12.01
N ALA A 114 41.87 -14.88 11.98
CA ALA A 114 41.06 -14.92 10.76
C ALA A 114 40.04 -13.80 10.70
N VAL A 115 39.57 -13.53 9.49
CA VAL A 115 38.33 -12.80 9.20
C VAL A 115 37.33 -13.80 8.62
N ILE A 116 36.14 -13.86 9.22
CA ILE A 116 35.05 -14.74 8.83
C ILE A 116 33.88 -13.87 8.36
N ASP A 117 33.32 -14.20 7.20
CA ASP A 117 32.13 -13.60 6.62
C ASP A 117 30.89 -14.45 6.96
N PHE A 118 30.05 -13.93 7.87
CA PHE A 118 28.80 -14.59 8.25
C PHE A 118 27.63 -14.05 7.44
N LYS A 119 26.87 -14.97 6.85
CA LYS A 119 25.58 -14.71 6.20
C LYS A 119 24.44 -14.81 7.21
N ASP A 120 23.33 -14.15 6.90
CA ASP A 120 22.09 -14.23 7.67
C ASP A 120 22.27 -13.88 9.17
N VAL A 121 23.13 -12.89 9.46
CA VAL A 121 23.31 -12.29 10.78
C VAL A 121 22.70 -10.89 10.76
N ASP A 122 22.02 -10.49 11.83
CA ASP A 122 21.39 -9.17 11.94
C ASP A 122 22.45 -8.04 11.81
N PRO A 123 22.41 -7.20 10.77
CA PRO A 123 23.40 -6.13 10.58
C PRO A 123 23.19 -4.95 11.53
N ALA A 124 22.00 -4.78 12.11
CA ALA A 124 21.73 -3.69 13.06
C ALA A 124 22.29 -4.02 14.44
N THR A 125 22.09 -5.26 14.89
CA THR A 125 22.54 -5.72 16.20
C THR A 125 23.16 -7.13 16.16
N PRO A 126 24.36 -7.28 15.55
CA PRO A 126 24.93 -8.59 15.19
C PRO A 126 25.38 -9.44 16.38
N VAL A 127 25.84 -8.81 17.46
CA VAL A 127 26.33 -9.51 18.64
C VAL A 127 25.17 -9.70 19.62
N ASP A 128 24.87 -10.95 19.93
CA ASP A 128 23.86 -11.30 20.92
C ASP A 128 24.45 -11.39 22.33
N SER A 129 25.51 -12.18 22.48
CA SER A 129 26.24 -12.32 23.74
C SER A 129 27.68 -12.78 23.49
N HIS A 130 28.58 -12.49 24.43
CA HIS A 130 29.97 -12.94 24.33
C HIS A 130 30.60 -13.20 25.70
N SER A 131 31.48 -14.17 25.77
CA SER A 131 32.17 -14.61 26.99
C SER A 131 33.64 -14.93 26.69
N GLY A 132 34.43 -15.11 27.73
CA GLY A 132 35.83 -15.50 27.57
C GLY A 132 36.55 -15.72 28.88
N ALA A 133 37.58 -16.56 28.83
CA ALA A 133 38.40 -16.88 29.98
C ALA A 133 39.85 -17.13 29.58
N PHE A 134 40.72 -16.86 30.54
CA PHE A 134 42.11 -17.28 30.53
C PHE A 134 42.26 -18.59 31.30
N THR A 135 42.96 -19.54 30.70
CA THR A 135 43.46 -20.74 31.37
C THR A 135 44.99 -20.73 31.29
N SER A 136 45.68 -21.38 32.23
CA SER A 136 47.13 -21.52 32.20
C SER A 136 47.57 -22.98 32.36
N GLY A 137 48.63 -23.38 31.66
CA GLY A 137 49.33 -24.63 31.92
C GLY A 137 48.49 -25.87 31.63
N SER A 138 47.57 -25.81 30.66
CA SER A 138 46.49 -26.77 30.51
C SER A 138 46.36 -27.26 29.07
N ALA A 139 46.17 -28.56 28.89
CA ALA A 139 45.79 -29.12 27.60
C ALA A 139 44.35 -28.78 27.18
N SER A 140 43.56 -28.15 28.06
CA SER A 140 42.16 -27.76 27.82
C SER A 140 42.04 -26.24 27.79
N ILE A 141 41.42 -25.72 26.73
CA ILE A 141 41.16 -24.29 26.51
C ILE A 141 39.67 -24.06 26.72
N VAL A 142 39.32 -23.35 27.79
CA VAL A 142 37.94 -23.17 28.23
C VAL A 142 37.38 -21.84 27.74
N ALA A 143 36.23 -21.91 27.06
CA ALA A 143 35.40 -20.76 26.71
C ALA A 143 34.08 -20.84 27.51
N PRO A 144 33.80 -19.88 28.42
CA PRO A 144 32.59 -19.90 29.25
C PRO A 144 31.29 -19.87 28.44
N SER A 145 30.18 -20.30 29.03
CA SER A 145 28.87 -20.23 28.38
C SER A 145 28.50 -18.79 28.00
N VAL A 146 27.94 -18.62 26.80
CA VAL A 146 27.07 -17.48 26.43
C VAL A 146 25.61 -17.91 26.47
N THR A 147 24.71 -16.94 26.50
CA THR A 147 23.26 -17.18 26.39
C THR A 147 22.81 -16.62 25.06
N THR A 148 22.21 -17.45 24.21
CA THR A 148 21.54 -16.99 22.99
C THR A 148 20.12 -16.54 23.33
N THR A 149 19.67 -15.46 22.72
CA THR A 149 18.32 -14.92 22.87
C THR A 149 17.39 -15.37 21.76
N SER A 150 17.93 -15.80 20.61
CA SER A 150 17.15 -16.25 19.45
C SER A 150 17.44 -17.70 19.06
N ALA A 151 16.43 -18.35 18.49
CA ALA A 151 16.60 -19.68 17.93
C ALA A 151 17.45 -19.56 16.67
N ARG A 152 18.37 -20.49 16.47
CA ARG A 152 19.30 -20.52 15.32
C ARG A 152 20.38 -19.43 15.33
N ASP A 153 20.63 -18.79 16.47
CA ASP A 153 21.83 -17.98 16.64
C ASP A 153 23.08 -18.82 16.35
N THR A 154 24.04 -18.23 15.65
CA THR A 154 25.31 -18.88 15.35
C THR A 154 26.27 -18.65 16.51
N VAL A 155 26.72 -19.74 17.13
CA VAL A 155 27.69 -19.68 18.24
C VAL A 155 29.06 -20.02 17.70
N VAL A 156 29.97 -19.07 17.82
CA VAL A 156 31.35 -19.15 17.37
C VAL A 156 32.27 -19.20 18.57
N GLY A 157 33.20 -20.15 18.56
CA GLY A 157 34.23 -20.34 19.58
C GLY A 157 35.58 -20.01 19.00
N PHE A 158 36.33 -19.19 19.72
CA PHE A 158 37.69 -18.80 19.37
C PHE A 158 38.64 -19.28 20.46
N PHE A 159 39.67 -20.02 20.08
CA PHE A 159 40.58 -20.67 21.01
C PHE A 159 42.03 -20.37 20.63
N GLY A 160 42.80 -19.89 21.60
CA GLY A 160 44.15 -19.40 21.42
C GLY A 160 45.13 -20.04 22.38
N THR A 161 46.34 -20.36 21.93
CA THR A 161 47.41 -20.80 22.84
C THR A 161 48.75 -20.13 22.56
N SER A 162 49.59 -20.09 23.58
CA SER A 162 51.01 -19.71 23.47
C SER A 162 51.92 -20.83 22.94
N SER A 163 51.36 -21.83 22.26
CA SER A 163 52.07 -22.97 21.66
C SER A 163 51.77 -23.00 20.17
N SER A 164 52.51 -23.77 19.36
CA SER A 164 52.19 -23.98 17.93
C SER A 164 51.60 -25.38 17.69
N LYS A 165 50.93 -25.92 18.69
CA LYS A 165 50.31 -27.25 18.62
C LYS A 165 48.86 -27.05 18.28
N THR A 166 48.46 -27.69 17.17
CA THR A 166 47.09 -27.71 16.67
C THR A 166 46.11 -27.92 17.80
N ILE A 167 45.11 -27.06 17.80
CA ILE A 167 43.97 -27.11 18.70
C ILE A 167 42.92 -27.99 18.03
N ARG A 168 42.30 -28.88 18.78
CA ARG A 168 41.13 -29.62 18.35
C ARG A 168 39.90 -28.88 18.88
N PRO A 169 38.98 -28.46 18.02
CA PRO A 169 37.78 -27.77 18.48
C PRO A 169 36.89 -28.70 19.34
N PRO A 170 35.98 -28.13 20.14
CA PRO A 170 34.99 -28.93 20.86
C PRO A 170 34.17 -29.79 19.89
N ALA A 171 33.93 -31.05 20.23
CA ALA A 171 33.32 -32.03 19.31
C ALA A 171 31.92 -31.66 18.78
N VAL A 172 31.23 -30.73 19.43
CA VAL A 172 29.90 -30.22 19.04
C VAL A 172 29.96 -29.04 18.06
N MET A 173 31.17 -28.55 17.76
CA MET A 173 31.42 -27.41 16.88
C MET A 173 32.16 -27.89 15.63
N THR A 174 31.89 -27.24 14.51
CA THR A 174 32.59 -27.46 13.24
C THR A 174 33.78 -26.52 13.14
N GLU A 175 34.94 -27.03 12.77
CA GLU A 175 36.15 -26.24 12.55
C GLU A 175 35.97 -25.27 11.37
N GLU A 176 36.27 -23.99 11.60
CA GLU A 176 36.23 -22.92 10.58
C GLU A 176 37.64 -22.50 10.15
N PHE A 177 38.58 -22.45 11.10
CA PHE A 177 40.01 -22.27 10.80
C PHE A 177 40.90 -22.82 11.92
N ASP A 178 42.06 -23.35 11.52
CA ASP A 178 43.26 -23.56 12.36
C ASP A 178 44.38 -22.76 11.68
N VAL A 179 45.00 -21.83 12.42
CA VAL A 179 46.16 -21.07 11.93
C VAL A 179 47.20 -20.89 13.01
N ARG A 180 48.46 -21.16 12.64
CA ARG A 180 49.59 -21.14 13.57
C ARG A 180 50.81 -20.42 13.05
N TYR A 181 51.59 -19.91 14.01
CA TYR A 181 52.93 -19.39 13.77
C TYR A 181 53.96 -20.26 14.51
N ALA A 182 54.62 -21.18 13.78
CA ALA A 182 55.40 -22.27 14.36
C ALA A 182 56.92 -22.01 14.38
N VAL A 183 57.37 -20.98 15.11
CA VAL A 183 58.82 -20.71 15.34
C VAL A 183 59.18 -20.74 16.83
N ARG A 184 60.47 -20.90 17.16
CA ARG A 184 60.93 -21.12 18.54
C ARG A 184 60.60 -19.99 19.54
N ARG A 185 60.41 -18.75 19.08
CA ARG A 185 60.09 -17.59 19.93
C ARG A 185 58.72 -17.06 19.52
N TRP A 186 57.82 -16.87 20.48
CA TRP A 186 56.46 -16.39 20.23
C TRP A 186 55.65 -17.33 19.33
N ASN A 187 55.80 -18.64 19.51
CA ASN A 187 54.82 -19.55 18.94
C ASN A 187 53.42 -19.24 19.47
N LEU A 188 52.43 -19.38 18.58
CA LEU A 188 51.02 -19.37 18.90
C LEU A 188 50.22 -20.17 17.87
N ASP A 189 49.01 -20.54 18.26
CA ASP A 189 48.04 -21.31 17.51
C ASP A 189 46.67 -20.71 17.82
N ALA A 190 45.89 -20.44 16.78
CA ALA A 190 44.59 -19.80 16.85
C ALA A 190 43.58 -20.64 16.05
N GLU A 191 42.46 -20.91 16.70
CA GLU A 191 41.43 -21.83 16.25
C GLU A 191 40.07 -21.15 16.32
N GLY A 192 39.25 -21.38 15.31
CA GLY A 192 37.86 -20.95 15.26
C GLY A 192 36.97 -22.11 14.88
N ALA A 193 35.87 -22.28 15.63
CA ALA A 193 34.86 -23.29 15.32
C ALA A 193 33.46 -22.75 15.60
N ALA A 194 32.45 -23.19 14.86
CA ALA A 194 31.09 -22.70 15.00
C ALA A 194 30.04 -23.80 14.97
N TYR A 195 28.86 -23.51 15.53
CA TYR A 195 27.65 -24.30 15.36
C TYR A 195 26.42 -23.40 15.45
N VAL A 196 25.29 -23.87 14.93
CA VAL A 196 24.01 -23.19 15.03
C VAL A 196 23.28 -23.68 16.28
N GLN A 197 22.95 -22.79 17.20
CA GLN A 197 22.20 -23.16 18.39
C GLN A 197 20.71 -23.21 18.07
N ALA A 198 20.15 -24.42 18.03
CA ALA A 198 18.76 -24.63 17.61
C ALA A 198 17.70 -23.94 18.49
N THR A 199 17.99 -23.72 19.78
CA THR A 199 17.02 -23.18 20.74
C THR A 199 17.69 -22.13 21.63
N PRO A 200 17.03 -20.97 21.92
CA PRO A 200 17.56 -19.95 22.82
C PRO A 200 17.97 -20.53 24.16
N GLY A 201 19.00 -19.95 24.78
CA GLY A 201 19.42 -20.29 26.13
C GLY A 201 20.93 -20.44 26.27
N ALA A 202 21.34 -20.89 27.45
CA ALA A 202 22.75 -21.08 27.75
C ALA A 202 23.36 -22.17 26.84
N THR A 203 24.41 -21.80 26.13
CA THR A 203 25.25 -22.74 25.35
C THR A 203 25.86 -23.82 26.24
N GLY A 204 26.16 -23.49 27.49
CA GLY A 204 27.12 -24.24 28.31
C GLY A 204 28.55 -23.93 27.88
N GLU A 205 29.50 -24.29 28.75
CA GLU A 205 30.92 -24.14 28.45
C GLU A 205 31.32 -24.93 27.19
N ARG A 206 32.32 -24.42 26.46
CA ARG A 206 32.96 -25.12 25.35
C ARG A 206 34.45 -25.25 25.62
N THR A 207 34.97 -26.46 25.44
CA THR A 207 36.36 -26.77 25.76
C THR A 207 37.06 -27.36 24.54
N ALA A 208 38.00 -26.60 23.97
CA ALA A 208 38.92 -27.09 22.94
C ALA A 208 40.12 -27.79 23.60
N ARG A 209 40.85 -28.62 22.83
CA ARG A 209 41.97 -29.41 23.36
C ARG A 209 43.22 -29.29 22.52
N THR A 210 44.37 -29.15 23.16
CA THR A 210 45.68 -29.29 22.52
C THR A 210 46.45 -30.48 23.10
N THR A 211 47.51 -30.93 22.43
CA THR A 211 48.33 -32.06 22.88
C THR A 211 49.44 -31.68 23.86
N ASP A 212 49.61 -30.40 24.15
CA ASP A 212 50.65 -29.84 25.04
C ASP A 212 50.01 -29.13 26.25
N HIS A 213 50.83 -28.57 27.14
CA HIS A 213 50.39 -27.71 28.25
C HIS A 213 50.99 -26.30 28.05
N PRO A 214 50.42 -25.49 27.13
CA PRO A 214 50.87 -24.13 26.89
C PRO A 214 50.99 -23.32 28.18
N SER A 215 51.83 -22.28 28.17
CA SER A 215 51.88 -21.38 29.32
C SER A 215 50.61 -20.53 29.47
N SER A 216 49.92 -20.26 28.36
CA SER A 216 48.75 -19.39 28.31
C SER A 216 47.77 -19.89 27.26
N GLU A 217 46.50 -19.91 27.63
CA GLU A 217 45.38 -20.31 26.80
C GLU A 217 44.23 -19.30 26.96
N LEU A 218 43.56 -18.96 25.87
CA LEU A 218 42.38 -18.09 25.85
C LEU A 218 41.26 -18.78 25.09
N GLY A 219 40.08 -18.85 25.69
CA GLY A 219 38.87 -19.35 25.03
C GLY A 219 37.77 -18.31 25.13
N GLN A 220 37.13 -18.01 24.01
CA GLN A 220 36.02 -17.06 23.91
C GLN A 220 34.85 -17.68 23.16
N LEU A 221 33.62 -17.40 23.60
CA LEU A 221 32.41 -17.68 22.83
C LEU A 221 31.75 -16.37 22.41
N LEU A 222 31.18 -16.39 21.21
CA LEU A 222 30.41 -15.32 20.61
C LEU A 222 29.10 -15.91 20.07
N ALA A 223 27.97 -15.43 20.54
CA ALA A 223 26.68 -15.66 19.92
C ALA A 223 26.38 -14.52 18.94
N LEU A 224 26.18 -14.87 17.67
CA LEU A 224 25.74 -13.96 16.62
C LEU A 224 24.24 -14.10 16.44
N ARG A 225 23.55 -12.96 16.46
CA ARG A 225 22.10 -12.90 16.28
C ARG A 225 21.75 -13.27 14.85
N VAL A 226 20.97 -14.33 14.66
CA VAL A 226 20.46 -14.67 13.34
C VAL A 226 19.62 -13.50 12.82
N ALA A 227 19.83 -13.10 11.57
CA ALA A 227 18.90 -12.21 10.89
C ALA A 227 17.54 -12.89 10.89
N ALA A 228 16.49 -12.18 11.28
CA ALA A 228 15.13 -12.70 11.16
C ALA A 228 14.96 -13.21 9.74
N SER A 229 14.73 -14.52 9.58
CA SER A 229 14.46 -15.07 8.25
C SER A 229 13.25 -14.31 7.72
N PRO A 230 13.28 -13.73 6.51
CA PRO A 230 12.02 -13.34 5.89
C PRO A 230 11.19 -14.62 5.85
N PRO A 231 10.00 -14.65 6.44
CA PRO A 231 9.14 -15.83 6.36
C PRO A 231 8.95 -16.17 4.88
N PRO A 232 8.70 -17.45 4.54
CA PRO A 232 8.20 -17.75 3.20
C PRO A 232 7.05 -16.78 2.93
N PRO A 233 7.02 -16.12 1.75
CA PRO A 233 5.95 -15.18 1.47
C PRO A 233 4.64 -15.93 1.70
N PRO A 234 3.66 -15.32 2.42
CA PRO A 234 2.36 -15.93 2.56
C PRO A 234 1.86 -16.33 1.17
N PRO A 235 1.02 -17.38 1.05
CA PRO A 235 0.37 -17.67 -0.22
C PRO A 235 -0.17 -16.35 -0.78
N PRO A 236 0.11 -16.02 -2.06
CA PRO A 236 -0.20 -14.70 -2.58
C PRO A 236 -1.67 -14.42 -2.24
N PRO A 237 -1.97 -13.32 -1.53
CA PRO A 237 -3.33 -13.01 -1.14
C PRO A 237 -4.17 -13.02 -2.41
N PRO A 238 -5.39 -13.60 -2.37
CA PRO A 238 -6.23 -13.67 -3.55
C PRO A 238 -6.34 -12.27 -4.17
N PRO A 239 -6.36 -12.17 -5.51
CA PRO A 239 -6.59 -10.88 -6.14
C PRO A 239 -7.88 -10.27 -5.58
N PRO A 240 -8.00 -8.94 -5.57
CA PRO A 240 -9.24 -8.31 -5.15
C PRO A 240 -10.39 -8.94 -5.95
N PRO A 241 -11.53 -9.25 -5.30
CA PRO A 241 -12.61 -9.96 -5.97
C PRO A 241 -13.01 -9.21 -7.25
N PRO A 242 -13.37 -9.93 -8.33
CA PRO A 242 -13.80 -9.30 -9.56
C PRO A 242 -14.97 -8.33 -9.30
N PRO A 243 -15.18 -7.33 -10.18
CA PRO A 243 -16.30 -6.42 -10.05
C PRO A 243 -17.62 -7.20 -9.90
N GLY A 244 -18.32 -7.03 -8.76
CA GLY A 244 -19.59 -7.70 -8.44
C GLY A 244 -19.53 -8.98 -7.59
N GLY A 245 -18.37 -9.37 -7.04
CA GLY A 245 -18.26 -10.51 -6.10
C GLY A 245 -18.07 -10.11 -4.64
N ALA A 246 -18.79 -10.75 -3.70
CA ALA A 246 -18.57 -10.56 -2.26
C ALA A 246 -17.12 -10.85 -1.86
N TYR A 247 -16.61 -10.12 -0.87
CA TYR A 247 -15.30 -10.41 -0.29
C TYR A 247 -15.28 -11.82 0.33
N PRO A 248 -14.20 -12.60 0.16
CA PRO A 248 -14.13 -13.97 0.67
C PRO A 248 -14.18 -14.00 2.21
N GLN A 249 -13.40 -13.14 2.86
CA GLN A 249 -13.48 -12.86 4.29
C GLN A 249 -14.36 -11.63 4.49
N ARG A 250 -15.38 -11.75 5.34
CA ARG A 250 -16.25 -10.66 5.77
C ARG A 250 -16.23 -10.70 7.28
N TYR A 251 -15.32 -9.90 7.83
CA TYR A 251 -15.01 -9.88 9.25
C TYR A 251 -15.88 -8.88 9.99
N LEU A 252 -16.35 -9.29 11.16
CA LEU A 252 -17.02 -8.42 12.12
C LEU A 252 -16.34 -8.57 13.46
N TYR A 253 -15.97 -7.44 14.04
CA TYR A 253 -15.57 -7.38 15.44
C TYR A 253 -16.81 -7.26 16.33
N ASP A 254 -17.06 -8.24 17.19
CA ASP A 254 -18.12 -8.25 18.19
C ASP A 254 -17.52 -8.19 19.61
N GLY A 255 -17.41 -6.97 20.15
CA GLY A 255 -16.91 -6.71 21.50
C GLY A 255 -17.82 -7.23 22.64
N ALA A 256 -18.65 -8.23 22.40
CA ALA A 256 -19.50 -8.87 23.39
C ALA A 256 -18.64 -9.54 24.49
N PRO A 257 -19.00 -9.37 25.78
CA PRO A 257 -18.26 -9.98 26.88
C PRO A 257 -18.15 -11.49 26.72
N GLY A 258 -16.93 -12.00 26.69
CA GLY A 258 -16.64 -13.42 26.63
C GLY A 258 -16.28 -13.95 25.25
N GLY A 259 -16.16 -13.15 24.19
CA GLY A 259 -15.57 -13.62 22.91
C GLY A 259 -16.38 -14.71 22.19
N VAL A 260 -17.70 -14.69 22.36
CA VAL A 260 -18.64 -15.51 21.60
C VAL A 260 -19.49 -14.56 20.78
N ALA A 261 -19.31 -14.59 19.46
CA ALA A 261 -20.05 -13.73 18.56
C ALA A 261 -21.55 -14.05 18.54
N ASP A 262 -22.37 -13.01 18.44
CA ASP A 262 -23.82 -13.16 18.32
C ASP A 262 -24.19 -13.97 17.06
N PRO A 263 -25.00 -15.04 17.17
CA PRO A 263 -25.34 -15.89 16.02
C PRO A 263 -26.08 -15.13 14.91
N ARG A 264 -26.76 -14.02 15.22
CA ARG A 264 -27.48 -13.17 14.24
C ARG A 264 -26.56 -12.44 13.28
N VAL A 265 -25.27 -12.36 13.57
CA VAL A 265 -24.26 -11.82 12.66
C VAL A 265 -24.23 -12.62 11.35
N ALA A 266 -24.36 -13.95 11.42
CA ALA A 266 -24.36 -14.83 10.25
C ALA A 266 -25.51 -14.51 9.29
N ASP A 267 -26.68 -14.17 9.83
CA ASP A 267 -27.88 -13.81 9.05
C ASP A 267 -27.71 -12.54 8.20
N ASN A 268 -26.64 -11.78 8.47
CA ASN A 268 -26.26 -10.55 7.77
C ASN A 268 -25.01 -10.72 6.90
N GLY A 269 -24.57 -11.96 6.70
CA GLY A 269 -23.60 -12.31 5.66
C GLY A 269 -22.14 -12.31 6.10
N TRP A 270 -21.79 -11.87 7.31
CA TRP A 270 -20.43 -12.04 7.83
C TRP A 270 -20.09 -13.52 8.03
N ASN A 271 -18.82 -13.87 7.84
CA ASN A 271 -18.34 -15.25 7.91
C ASN A 271 -16.99 -15.40 8.65
N LEU A 272 -16.40 -14.31 9.12
CA LEU A 272 -15.19 -14.31 9.93
C LEU A 272 -15.47 -13.54 11.22
N TYR A 273 -15.10 -14.12 12.37
CA TYR A 273 -15.54 -13.68 13.68
C TYR A 273 -14.38 -13.58 14.65
N ASP A 274 -14.37 -12.57 15.52
CA ASP A 274 -13.46 -12.54 16.64
C ASP A 274 -13.86 -13.57 17.70
N VAL A 275 -12.88 -14.36 18.14
CA VAL A 275 -13.02 -15.30 19.26
C VAL A 275 -11.72 -15.30 20.05
N SER A 276 -11.75 -15.77 21.31
CA SER A 276 -10.54 -15.83 22.13
C SER A 276 -10.14 -17.25 22.55
N TYR A 277 -10.98 -18.25 22.31
CA TYR A 277 -10.73 -19.63 22.76
C TYR A 277 -11.41 -20.67 21.87
N ARG A 278 -10.89 -21.91 21.93
CA ARG A 278 -11.20 -22.98 20.97
C ARG A 278 -12.67 -23.35 20.97
N ASP A 279 -13.26 -23.46 22.15
CA ASP A 279 -14.69 -23.79 22.31
C ASP A 279 -15.60 -22.75 21.63
N ALA A 280 -15.18 -21.48 21.57
CA ALA A 280 -15.93 -20.44 20.84
C ALA A 280 -15.78 -20.59 19.32
N ALA A 281 -14.58 -20.91 18.83
CA ALA A 281 -14.35 -21.21 17.41
C ALA A 281 -15.18 -22.43 16.95
N ASP A 282 -15.22 -23.48 17.77
CA ASP A 282 -15.98 -24.71 17.52
C ASP A 282 -17.50 -24.45 17.52
N ALA A 283 -17.96 -23.48 18.30
CA ALA A 283 -19.37 -23.08 18.38
C ALA A 283 -19.86 -22.22 17.20
N LEU A 284 -18.95 -21.76 16.32
CA LEU A 284 -19.33 -20.89 15.20
C LEU A 284 -20.28 -21.61 14.21
N PRO A 285 -21.23 -20.88 13.59
CA PRO A 285 -22.13 -21.43 12.58
C PRO A 285 -21.42 -22.15 11.42
N ALA A 286 -22.15 -22.99 10.68
CA ALA A 286 -21.60 -23.64 9.49
C ALA A 286 -21.17 -22.60 8.45
N GLY A 287 -19.97 -22.73 7.89
CA GLY A 287 -19.40 -21.78 6.93
C GLY A 287 -18.74 -20.55 7.54
N ALA A 288 -18.80 -20.39 8.88
CA ALA A 288 -18.07 -19.36 9.62
C ALA A 288 -16.72 -19.88 10.13
N GLN A 289 -15.74 -18.97 10.17
CA GLN A 289 -14.41 -19.19 10.74
C GLN A 289 -14.05 -18.13 11.79
N ALA A 290 -13.05 -18.42 12.59
CA ALA A 290 -12.54 -17.62 13.68
C ALA A 290 -11.27 -16.85 13.26
N LEU A 291 -11.23 -15.57 13.58
CA LEU A 291 -10.03 -14.77 13.73
C LEU A 291 -9.74 -14.65 15.23
N VAL A 292 -8.70 -15.33 15.71
CA VAL A 292 -8.47 -15.51 17.15
C VAL A 292 -7.72 -14.31 17.72
N TRP A 293 -8.30 -13.61 18.68
CA TRP A 293 -7.62 -12.56 19.45
C TRP A 293 -6.58 -13.17 20.40
N VAL A 294 -5.33 -12.72 20.30
CA VAL A 294 -4.19 -13.29 21.08
C VAL A 294 -3.49 -12.29 21.99
N GLY A 295 -4.21 -11.25 22.40
CA GLY A 295 -3.73 -10.20 23.31
C GLY A 295 -3.06 -9.04 22.59
N ASP A 296 -3.25 -7.83 23.13
CA ASP A 296 -2.91 -6.59 22.44
C ASP A 296 -1.44 -6.17 22.61
N TYR A 297 -1.05 -5.10 21.92
CA TYR A 297 0.19 -4.37 22.14
C TYR A 297 -0.01 -3.15 23.04
N ASN A 298 0.69 -3.11 24.17
CA ASN A 298 0.57 -2.01 25.09
C ASN A 298 1.51 -0.85 24.70
N ASN A 299 0.95 0.23 24.16
CA ASN A 299 1.67 1.44 23.74
C ASN A 299 2.34 2.22 24.89
N SER A 300 2.07 1.90 26.16
CA SER A 300 2.74 2.51 27.32
C SER A 300 3.94 1.72 27.81
N SER A 301 3.87 0.40 27.80
CA SER A 301 4.99 -0.47 28.18
C SER A 301 5.87 -0.88 27.00
N CYS A 302 5.43 -0.61 25.77
CA CYS A 302 6.06 -1.03 24.51
C CYS A 302 6.32 -2.54 24.46
N SER A 303 5.31 -3.32 24.83
CA SER A 303 5.35 -4.78 24.85
C SER A 303 3.94 -5.37 24.67
N PHE A 304 3.86 -6.59 24.14
CA PHE A 304 2.61 -7.35 24.11
C PHE A 304 2.12 -7.66 25.53
N GLU A 305 0.81 -7.58 25.72
CA GLU A 305 0.15 -7.95 26.97
C GLU A 305 0.37 -9.44 27.30
N GLU A 306 0.35 -10.28 26.26
CA GLU A 306 0.55 -11.71 26.37
C GLU A 306 2.00 -12.11 26.04
N SER A 307 2.65 -12.82 26.97
CA SER A 307 4.01 -13.33 26.78
C SER A 307 4.10 -14.29 25.58
N ASP A 308 5.28 -14.42 24.97
CA ASP A 308 5.50 -15.39 23.88
C ASP A 308 5.22 -16.84 24.29
N SER A 309 5.40 -17.20 25.57
CA SER A 309 5.04 -18.52 26.08
C SER A 309 3.52 -18.74 26.14
N ALA A 310 2.77 -17.70 26.48
CA ALA A 310 1.30 -17.74 26.47
C ALA A 310 0.78 -17.81 25.03
N LEU A 311 1.33 -16.99 24.12
CA LEU A 311 1.03 -17.05 22.69
C LEU A 311 1.31 -18.45 22.12
N ARG A 312 2.49 -19.01 22.38
CA ARG A 312 2.85 -20.37 21.91
C ARG A 312 1.80 -21.39 22.33
N SER A 313 1.33 -21.30 23.57
CA SER A 313 0.33 -22.22 24.10
C SER A 313 -1.03 -22.03 23.42
N ALA A 314 -1.46 -20.79 23.22
CA ALA A 314 -2.71 -20.45 22.54
C ALA A 314 -2.71 -20.90 21.07
N VAL A 315 -1.66 -20.55 20.31
CA VAL A 315 -1.52 -20.90 18.89
C VAL A 315 -1.44 -22.41 18.72
N THR A 316 -0.64 -23.12 19.53
CA THR A 316 -0.55 -24.59 19.48
C THR A 316 -1.90 -25.28 19.72
N GLY A 317 -2.74 -24.71 20.59
CA GLY A 317 -4.08 -25.24 20.86
C GLY A 317 -5.05 -25.10 19.68
N MET A 318 -4.77 -24.17 18.77
CA MET A 318 -5.62 -23.80 17.63
C MET A 318 -5.07 -24.30 16.29
N ALA A 319 -3.77 -24.58 16.23
CA ALA A 319 -3.05 -24.88 15.00
C ALA A 319 -3.69 -26.02 14.20
N GLY A 320 -3.90 -25.78 12.90
CA GLY A 320 -4.50 -26.76 11.98
C GLY A 320 -5.99 -26.99 12.15
N ASP A 321 -6.68 -26.21 12.99
CA ASP A 321 -8.14 -26.28 13.10
C ASP A 321 -8.81 -25.63 11.87
N PRO A 322 -9.69 -26.35 11.14
CA PRO A 322 -10.38 -25.78 9.97
C PRO A 322 -11.33 -24.61 10.30
N LYS A 323 -11.75 -24.47 11.57
CA LYS A 323 -12.53 -23.32 12.04
C LYS A 323 -11.68 -22.09 12.31
N VAL A 324 -10.36 -22.22 12.46
CA VAL A 324 -9.47 -21.09 12.68
C VAL A 324 -8.92 -20.61 11.34
N TRP A 325 -9.25 -19.38 10.97
CA TRP A 325 -8.75 -18.74 9.77
C TRP A 325 -7.44 -17.99 10.03
N GLY A 326 -7.29 -17.41 11.21
CA GLY A 326 -6.09 -16.64 11.56
C GLY A 326 -6.07 -16.12 13.00
N TYR A 327 -5.11 -15.25 13.28
CA TYR A 327 -4.88 -14.61 14.58
C TYR A 327 -4.85 -13.09 14.43
N PHE A 328 -5.54 -12.39 15.33
CA PHE A 328 -5.52 -10.93 15.44
C PHE A 328 -4.61 -10.53 16.59
N ILE A 329 -3.51 -9.85 16.27
CA ILE A 329 -2.38 -9.68 17.20
C ILE A 329 -2.30 -8.30 17.86
N SER A 330 -3.00 -7.29 17.34
CA SER A 330 -2.85 -5.92 17.82
C SER A 330 -3.90 -4.99 17.22
N ASP A 331 -4.45 -4.08 18.02
CA ASP A 331 -5.36 -3.01 17.61
C ASP A 331 -4.73 -1.63 17.90
N GLU A 332 -4.46 -0.86 16.85
CA GLU A 332 -3.81 0.47 16.88
C GLU A 332 -2.46 0.54 17.65
N PRO A 333 -1.45 -0.30 17.36
CA PRO A 333 -0.11 -0.09 17.90
C PRO A 333 0.51 1.22 17.39
N ASP A 334 1.25 1.93 18.24
CA ASP A 334 1.77 3.27 17.96
C ASP A 334 3.32 3.32 17.93
N PRO A 335 3.94 3.35 16.73
CA PRO A 335 5.37 3.51 16.54
C PRO A 335 5.92 4.86 17.01
N ALA A 336 5.08 5.90 17.13
CA ALA A 336 5.50 7.19 17.68
C ALA A 336 5.72 7.10 19.19
N ALA A 337 4.86 6.36 19.92
CA ALA A 337 5.08 6.03 21.32
C ALA A 337 6.17 4.96 21.50
N CYS A 338 6.17 3.94 20.64
CA CYS A 338 7.00 2.76 20.75
C CYS A 338 7.72 2.45 19.42
N ALA A 339 8.88 3.06 19.20
CA ALA A 339 9.65 2.90 17.96
C ALA A 339 10.01 1.44 17.60
N THR A 340 10.02 0.53 18.59
CA THR A 340 10.28 -0.90 18.37
C THR A 340 9.04 -1.71 18.01
N ALA A 341 7.84 -1.12 18.01
CA ALA A 341 6.58 -1.83 17.78
C ALA A 341 6.56 -2.61 16.46
N PRO A 342 6.92 -2.04 15.28
CA PRO A 342 6.90 -2.81 14.03
C PRO A 342 7.80 -4.05 14.07
N ALA A 343 9.01 -3.94 14.64
CA ALA A 343 9.91 -5.07 14.78
C ALA A 343 9.35 -6.16 15.74
N GLN A 344 8.66 -5.76 16.81
CA GLN A 344 8.01 -6.69 17.72
C GLN A 344 6.82 -7.41 17.06
N HIS A 345 6.01 -6.71 16.26
CA HIS A 345 4.88 -7.29 15.53
C HIS A 345 5.35 -8.28 14.46
N LEU A 346 6.40 -7.93 13.71
CA LEU A 346 7.06 -8.87 12.81
C LEU A 346 7.53 -10.14 13.54
N ALA A 347 8.19 -10.01 14.69
CA ALA A 347 8.63 -11.14 15.49
C ALA A 347 7.46 -12.00 16.01
N ARG A 348 6.34 -11.36 16.38
CA ARG A 348 5.10 -12.02 16.82
C ARG A 348 4.46 -12.82 15.69
N THR A 349 4.36 -12.24 14.50
CA THR A 349 3.86 -12.91 13.29
C THR A 349 4.75 -14.09 12.91
N GLN A 350 6.07 -13.93 12.93
CA GLN A 350 7.02 -15.02 12.68
C GLN A 350 6.88 -16.15 13.71
N LEU A 351 6.63 -15.81 14.98
CA LEU A 351 6.38 -16.79 16.03
C LEU A 351 5.09 -17.59 15.74
N ILE A 352 4.00 -16.93 15.37
CA ILE A 352 2.74 -17.60 14.99
C ILE A 352 2.96 -18.54 13.81
N HIS A 353 3.57 -18.06 12.73
CA HIS A 353 3.86 -18.87 11.54
C HIS A 353 4.83 -20.04 11.80
N SER A 354 5.70 -19.94 12.81
CA SER A 354 6.56 -21.06 13.23
C SER A 354 5.78 -22.24 13.86
N ILE A 355 4.54 -22.00 14.29
CA ILE A 355 3.68 -22.96 14.99
C ILE A 355 2.55 -23.41 14.07
N ASP A 356 1.89 -22.46 13.40
CA ASP A 356 0.80 -22.70 12.46
C ASP A 356 1.09 -22.05 11.09
N PRO A 357 1.90 -22.70 10.24
CA PRO A 357 2.45 -22.09 9.02
C PRO A 357 1.44 -21.83 7.90
N ASN A 358 0.20 -22.32 8.02
CA ASN A 358 -0.86 -22.14 7.02
C ASN A 358 -1.93 -21.14 7.46
N THR A 359 -1.71 -20.47 8.59
CA THR A 359 -2.63 -19.51 9.17
C THR A 359 -2.47 -18.12 8.57
N HIS A 360 -3.30 -17.19 8.97
CA HIS A 360 -3.17 -15.77 8.66
C HIS A 360 -2.99 -14.94 9.93
N VAL A 361 -2.19 -13.89 9.85
CA VAL A 361 -1.99 -12.91 10.91
C VAL A 361 -2.53 -11.56 10.46
N VAL A 362 -3.38 -10.97 11.29
CA VAL A 362 -3.98 -9.66 11.09
C VAL A 362 -3.54 -8.74 12.22
N GLU A 363 -3.24 -7.50 11.89
CA GLU A 363 -3.13 -6.40 12.85
C GLU A 363 -3.87 -5.19 12.28
N VAL A 364 -4.39 -4.31 13.12
CA VAL A 364 -5.09 -3.09 12.71
C VAL A 364 -4.25 -1.90 13.15
N ILE A 365 -4.00 -0.94 12.26
CA ILE A 365 -3.18 0.25 12.54
C ILE A 365 -4.06 1.49 12.56
N ASP A 366 -3.71 2.44 13.44
CA ASP A 366 -4.39 3.73 13.53
C ASP A 366 -4.33 4.46 12.18
N ALA A 367 -5.48 4.93 11.74
CA ALA A 367 -5.63 5.83 10.62
C ALA A 367 -6.48 7.07 10.96
N ASN A 368 -6.50 7.47 12.24
CA ASN A 368 -7.29 8.58 12.76
C ASN A 368 -6.45 9.79 13.22
N SER A 369 -5.12 9.66 13.35
CA SER A 369 -4.21 10.74 13.83
C SER A 369 -3.53 11.56 12.71
N GLY A 370 -4.14 11.62 11.52
CA GLY A 370 -3.72 12.46 10.41
C GLY A 370 -2.33 12.12 9.86
N GLN A 371 -1.47 13.14 9.65
CA GLN A 371 -0.15 12.91 9.05
C GLN A 371 0.75 11.98 9.90
N THR A 372 0.53 11.95 11.22
CA THR A 372 1.31 11.07 12.12
C THR A 372 1.09 9.60 11.74
N SER A 373 -0.17 9.14 11.67
CA SER A 373 -0.45 7.75 11.31
C SER A 373 -0.18 7.47 9.84
N LEU A 374 -0.39 8.44 8.93
CA LEU A 374 0.02 8.31 7.53
C LEU A 374 1.53 8.01 7.38
N ASN A 375 2.38 8.66 8.18
CA ASN A 375 3.82 8.41 8.17
C ASN A 375 4.19 7.03 8.73
N GLN A 376 3.30 6.41 9.51
CA GLN A 376 3.52 5.10 10.10
C GLN A 376 3.15 3.95 9.15
N VAL A 377 2.26 4.18 8.17
CA VAL A 377 1.80 3.14 7.22
C VAL A 377 2.95 2.32 6.63
N PRO A 378 4.05 2.91 6.10
CA PRO A 378 5.13 2.12 5.51
C PRO A 378 5.94 1.28 6.50
N LEU A 379 5.86 1.59 7.80
CA LEU A 379 6.59 0.87 8.85
C LEU A 379 6.04 -0.54 9.07
N TRP A 380 4.79 -0.78 8.66
CA TRP A 380 4.06 -2.03 8.84
C TRP A 380 4.22 -3.01 7.67
N LEU A 381 5.18 -2.77 6.78
CA LEU A 381 5.44 -3.70 5.68
C LEU A 381 6.02 -5.01 6.21
N GLY A 382 5.23 -6.09 6.08
CA GLY A 382 5.61 -7.44 6.44
C GLY A 382 5.43 -7.79 7.91
N THR A 383 4.86 -6.89 8.72
CA THR A 383 4.62 -7.12 10.16
C THR A 383 3.45 -8.06 10.42
N ALA A 384 2.47 -8.14 9.52
CA ALA A 384 1.40 -9.13 9.48
C ALA A 384 1.05 -9.52 8.02
N ASP A 385 0.22 -10.56 7.83
CA ASP A 385 -0.22 -10.97 6.48
C ASP A 385 -1.26 -10.00 5.91
N TYR A 386 -2.10 -9.42 6.78
CA TYR A 386 -3.06 -8.38 6.45
C TYR A 386 -3.00 -7.24 7.46
N ILE A 387 -2.80 -6.02 6.96
CA ILE A 387 -2.86 -4.80 7.75
C ILE A 387 -4.27 -4.21 7.64
N GLY A 388 -5.04 -4.21 8.72
CA GLY A 388 -6.27 -3.45 8.82
C GLY A 388 -5.97 -1.97 8.94
N ILE A 389 -6.62 -1.14 8.13
CA ILE A 389 -6.45 0.31 8.14
C ILE A 389 -7.76 0.93 8.60
N ASP A 390 -7.75 1.67 9.70
CA ASP A 390 -8.97 2.05 10.43
C ASP A 390 -9.38 3.54 10.49
N PRO A 391 -9.42 4.24 9.35
CA PRO A 391 -9.94 5.58 9.33
C PRO A 391 -11.43 5.55 9.64
N TYR A 392 -11.85 6.39 10.58
CA TYR A 392 -13.25 6.59 10.95
C TYR A 392 -13.73 7.96 10.45
N PRO A 393 -14.39 8.03 9.27
CA PRO A 393 -14.69 9.28 8.59
C PRO A 393 -15.72 10.16 9.30
N CYS A 394 -16.54 9.58 10.18
CA CYS A 394 -17.72 10.24 10.74
C CYS A 394 -17.45 10.78 12.14
N LEU A 395 -16.82 11.95 12.22
CA LEU A 395 -16.51 12.62 13.48
C LEU A 395 -17.75 13.28 14.12
N ALA A 396 -17.82 13.22 15.44
CA ALA A 396 -18.82 13.89 16.25
C ALA A 396 -18.73 15.42 16.05
N GLY A 397 -19.89 16.06 15.90
CA GLY A 397 -19.98 17.50 15.63
C GLY A 397 -19.79 17.90 14.15
N GLN A 398 -19.44 16.96 13.27
CA GLN A 398 -19.40 17.21 11.82
C GLN A 398 -20.69 16.75 11.14
N SER A 399 -21.19 17.58 10.22
CA SER A 399 -22.42 17.32 9.47
C SER A 399 -22.27 16.21 8.43
N ASN A 400 -21.06 16.04 7.88
CA ASN A 400 -20.74 15.05 6.84
C ASN A 400 -19.47 14.31 7.24
N CYS A 401 -19.36 13.04 6.85
CA CYS A 401 -18.13 12.28 7.03
C CYS A 401 -17.06 12.67 5.97
N ASP A 402 -15.78 12.62 6.34
CA ASP A 402 -14.67 12.85 5.40
C ASP A 402 -14.18 11.53 4.79
N PHE A 403 -14.76 11.13 3.65
CA PHE A 403 -14.37 9.88 2.99
C PHE A 403 -12.98 9.95 2.32
N SER A 404 -12.36 11.13 2.22
CA SER A 404 -11.05 11.27 1.57
C SER A 404 -9.95 10.56 2.35
N ILE A 405 -10.09 10.47 3.67
CA ILE A 405 -9.10 9.81 4.55
C ILE A 405 -8.94 8.33 4.17
N ILE A 406 -10.01 7.62 3.80
CA ILE A 406 -9.94 6.21 3.37
C ILE A 406 -8.97 6.08 2.19
N ARG A 407 -9.12 6.93 1.17
CA ARG A 407 -8.26 6.91 -0.02
C ARG A 407 -6.82 7.31 0.29
N GLN A 408 -6.61 8.27 1.19
CA GLN A 408 -5.26 8.69 1.58
C GLN A 408 -4.48 7.52 2.20
N TYR A 409 -5.08 6.80 3.14
CA TYR A 409 -4.41 5.66 3.78
C TYR A 409 -4.32 4.45 2.86
N ALA A 410 -5.33 4.17 2.04
CA ALA A 410 -5.25 3.11 1.03
C ALA A 410 -4.11 3.36 0.01
N ASN A 411 -3.96 4.59 -0.47
CA ASN A 411 -2.85 4.96 -1.36
C ASN A 411 -1.49 4.84 -0.65
N ALA A 412 -1.39 5.22 0.63
CA ALA A 412 -0.17 5.04 1.40
C ALA A 412 0.19 3.55 1.57
N ALA A 413 -0.82 2.70 1.79
CA ALA A 413 -0.64 1.26 1.89
C ALA A 413 -0.23 0.64 0.55
N ASP A 414 -0.85 1.07 -0.55
CA ASP A 414 -0.48 0.68 -1.92
C ASP A 414 0.97 1.07 -2.25
N ALA A 415 1.35 2.31 -1.94
CA ALA A 415 2.70 2.81 -2.16
C ALA A 415 3.75 2.08 -1.31
N ALA A 416 3.37 1.67 -0.10
CA ALA A 416 4.21 0.86 0.79
C ALA A 416 4.26 -0.63 0.39
N GLY A 417 3.37 -1.09 -0.50
CA GLY A 417 3.27 -2.49 -0.90
C GLY A 417 2.61 -3.38 0.16
N LEU A 418 1.76 -2.81 1.03
CA LEU A 418 1.03 -3.57 2.04
C LEU A 418 -0.04 -4.45 1.40
N THR A 419 -0.29 -5.61 2.00
CA THR A 419 -1.56 -6.32 1.83
C THR A 419 -2.47 -5.86 2.96
N TYR A 420 -3.60 -5.23 2.63
CA TYR A 420 -4.42 -4.57 3.63
C TYR A 420 -5.91 -4.88 3.53
N TRP A 421 -6.59 -4.73 4.65
CA TRP A 421 -8.04 -4.69 4.79
C TRP A 421 -8.47 -3.26 5.10
N GLY A 422 -9.59 -2.84 4.52
CA GLY A 422 -10.26 -1.64 4.99
C GLY A 422 -11.01 -1.91 6.28
N VAL A 423 -11.14 -0.92 7.15
CA VAL A 423 -12.06 -1.00 8.29
C VAL A 423 -13.21 -0.02 8.06
N ALA A 424 -14.43 -0.53 8.11
CA ALA A 424 -15.65 0.25 8.03
C ALA A 424 -16.15 0.60 9.42
N GLN A 425 -16.51 1.87 9.58
CA GLN A 425 -17.02 2.42 10.84
C GLN A 425 -18.44 1.92 11.11
N GLY A 426 -18.60 0.87 11.91
CA GLY A 426 -19.90 0.33 12.31
C GLY A 426 -20.41 0.85 13.66
N PHE A 427 -19.92 1.99 14.15
CA PHE A 427 -20.22 2.48 15.50
C PHE A 427 -20.25 4.01 15.63
N GLY A 428 -20.76 4.46 16.78
CA GLY A 428 -20.56 5.81 17.31
C GLY A 428 -20.13 5.75 18.78
N SER A 429 -19.09 6.49 19.15
CA SER A 429 -18.57 6.60 20.52
C SER A 429 -17.58 7.78 20.60
N GLY A 430 -17.52 8.48 21.73
CA GLY A 430 -16.51 9.53 21.97
C GLY A 430 -16.46 10.60 20.85
N ASN A 431 -15.37 10.58 20.08
CA ASN A 431 -15.12 11.52 18.98
C ASN A 431 -15.85 11.16 17.67
N TRP A 432 -16.57 10.04 17.63
CA TRP A 432 -17.22 9.52 16.42
C TRP A 432 -18.72 9.42 16.58
N ARG A 433 -19.46 9.77 15.52
CA ARG A 433 -20.92 9.58 15.43
C ARG A 433 -21.23 8.40 14.52
N TRP A 434 -22.41 7.81 14.70
CA TRP A 434 -22.95 6.85 13.75
C TRP A 434 -23.02 7.45 12.33
N PRO A 435 -22.58 6.71 11.30
CA PRO A 435 -22.86 7.06 9.91
C PRO A 435 -24.36 7.04 9.64
N THR A 436 -24.82 7.85 8.70
CA THR A 436 -26.14 7.65 8.09
C THR A 436 -26.09 6.51 7.07
N GLN A 437 -27.24 5.97 6.67
CA GLN A 437 -27.32 4.92 5.64
C GLN A 437 -26.59 5.29 4.33
N ALA A 438 -26.71 6.55 3.88
CA ALA A 438 -26.02 7.00 2.67
C ALA A 438 -24.51 7.14 2.87
N GLU A 439 -24.08 7.58 4.05
CA GLU A 439 -22.65 7.66 4.39
C GLU A 439 -22.03 6.26 4.51
N GLU A 440 -22.76 5.28 5.05
CA GLU A 440 -22.28 3.89 5.13
C GLU A 440 -22.10 3.26 3.74
N VAL A 441 -23.06 3.49 2.84
CA VAL A 441 -22.91 3.12 1.41
C VAL A 441 -21.63 3.71 0.84
N GLN A 442 -21.34 4.98 1.17
CA GLN A 442 -20.16 5.66 0.67
C GLN A 442 -18.86 5.15 1.31
N ILE A 443 -18.83 4.83 2.60
CA ILE A 443 -17.66 4.22 3.28
C ILE A 443 -17.28 2.91 2.60
N LEU A 444 -18.25 2.00 2.48
CA LEU A 444 -18.04 0.66 1.93
C LEU A 444 -17.64 0.67 0.46
N ASN A 445 -18.30 1.51 -0.36
CA ASN A 445 -17.93 1.66 -1.77
C ASN A 445 -16.59 2.39 -1.95
N THR A 446 -16.19 3.27 -1.03
CA THR A 446 -14.86 3.89 -1.06
C THR A 446 -13.79 2.84 -0.82
N TRP A 447 -13.96 1.96 0.18
CA TRP A 447 -13.05 0.83 0.38
C TRP A 447 -13.02 -0.13 -0.81
N ARG A 448 -14.19 -0.42 -1.40
CA ARG A 448 -14.30 -1.28 -2.59
C ARG A 448 -13.54 -0.75 -3.80
N ALA A 449 -13.36 0.57 -3.89
CA ALA A 449 -12.61 1.23 -4.96
C ALA A 449 -11.08 1.23 -4.73
N THR A 450 -10.59 0.65 -3.63
CA THR A 450 -9.16 0.52 -3.31
C THR A 450 -8.66 -0.90 -3.62
N ASN A 451 -7.37 -1.15 -3.39
CA ASN A 451 -6.80 -2.50 -3.47
C ASN A 451 -7.03 -3.34 -2.20
N ALA A 452 -7.85 -2.87 -1.25
CA ALA A 452 -8.19 -3.63 -0.04
C ALA A 452 -8.67 -5.05 -0.37
N ARG A 453 -8.11 -6.04 0.31
CA ARG A 453 -8.44 -7.46 0.12
C ARG A 453 -9.72 -7.90 0.83
N SER A 454 -10.16 -7.11 1.79
CA SER A 454 -11.41 -7.26 2.52
C SER A 454 -11.80 -5.93 3.16
N VAL A 455 -13.02 -5.87 3.68
CA VAL A 455 -13.48 -4.82 4.58
C VAL A 455 -13.95 -5.46 5.89
N MET A 456 -13.27 -5.10 6.97
CA MET A 456 -13.59 -5.39 8.37
C MET A 456 -14.68 -4.43 8.83
N THR A 457 -15.71 -4.90 9.52
CA THR A 457 -16.65 -4.04 10.24
C THR A 457 -16.24 -3.97 11.69
N PHE A 458 -15.84 -2.78 12.14
CA PHE A 458 -15.52 -2.56 13.55
C PHE A 458 -16.82 -2.28 14.30
N ALA A 459 -17.22 -3.23 15.16
CA ALA A 459 -18.38 -3.23 16.06
C ALA A 459 -19.71 -3.84 15.57
N TRP A 460 -20.01 -5.03 16.11
CA TRP A 460 -21.38 -5.45 16.40
C TRP A 460 -21.85 -4.90 17.74
N THR A 461 -21.06 -5.11 18.78
CA THR A 461 -21.26 -4.55 20.12
C THR A 461 -20.06 -3.69 20.48
N TRP A 462 -20.26 -2.40 20.78
CA TRP A 462 -19.18 -1.50 21.15
C TRP A 462 -19.64 -0.37 22.05
N SER A 463 -18.90 -0.13 23.14
CA SER A 463 -19.15 1.00 24.06
C SER A 463 -20.62 1.11 24.54
N GLY A 464 -21.27 -0.04 24.77
CA GLY A 464 -22.68 -0.10 25.20
C GLY A 464 -23.72 0.14 24.10
N SER A 465 -23.30 0.33 22.85
CA SER A 465 -24.16 0.41 21.67
C SER A 465 -24.04 -0.87 20.83
N ASN A 466 -25.06 -1.16 20.01
CA ASN A 466 -25.08 -2.36 19.19
C ASN A 466 -25.54 -2.04 17.76
N LEU A 467 -24.78 -2.49 16.75
CA LEU A 467 -25.11 -2.32 15.33
C LEU A 467 -26.47 -2.94 14.97
N TYR A 468 -26.90 -3.96 15.71
CA TYR A 468 -28.23 -4.56 15.56
C TYR A 468 -29.38 -3.57 15.77
N ASP A 469 -29.17 -2.53 16.57
CA ASP A 469 -30.15 -1.49 16.83
C ASP A 469 -30.21 -0.42 15.71
N HIS A 470 -29.39 -0.58 14.67
CA HIS A 470 -29.30 0.28 13.47
C HIS A 470 -29.71 -0.50 12.20
N PRO A 471 -30.99 -0.85 12.04
CA PRO A 471 -31.48 -1.67 10.91
C PRO A 471 -31.19 -1.03 9.54
N GLU A 472 -31.10 0.30 9.47
CA GLU A 472 -30.73 1.05 8.28
C GLU A 472 -29.29 0.78 7.82
N LEU A 473 -28.36 0.66 8.77
CA LEU A 473 -26.94 0.37 8.50
C LEU A 473 -26.72 -1.12 8.27
N LEU A 474 -27.34 -1.97 9.09
CA LEU A 474 -27.32 -3.42 8.89
C LEU A 474 -27.77 -3.84 7.50
N CYS A 475 -28.78 -3.16 6.95
CA CYS A 475 -29.24 -3.43 5.59
C CYS A 475 -28.12 -3.21 4.56
N VAL A 476 -27.36 -2.12 4.68
CA VAL A 476 -26.26 -1.79 3.77
C VAL A 476 -25.14 -2.82 3.90
N PHE A 477 -24.73 -3.15 5.12
CA PHE A 477 -23.73 -4.19 5.34
C PHE A 477 -24.18 -5.55 4.82
N LYS A 478 -25.45 -5.93 5.03
CA LYS A 478 -25.99 -7.19 4.53
C LYS A 478 -25.93 -7.26 3.00
N LYS A 479 -26.28 -6.17 2.31
CA LYS A 479 -26.17 -6.05 0.86
C LYS A 479 -24.71 -6.16 0.40
N PHE A 480 -23.83 -5.39 1.03
CA PHE A 480 -22.40 -5.41 0.74
C PHE A 480 -21.79 -6.80 0.95
N ASN A 481 -22.20 -7.51 2.01
CA ASN A 481 -21.73 -8.85 2.29
C ASN A 481 -22.23 -9.90 1.31
N GLN A 482 -23.38 -9.68 0.66
CA GLN A 482 -23.94 -10.58 -0.35
C GLN A 482 -23.30 -10.38 -1.73
N ASP A 483 -23.14 -9.12 -2.14
CA ASP A 483 -22.85 -8.79 -3.55
C ASP A 483 -21.49 -8.10 -3.74
N GLY A 484 -20.83 -7.71 -2.65
CA GLY A 484 -19.59 -6.95 -2.68
C GLY A 484 -19.76 -5.48 -3.08
N VAL A 485 -20.99 -5.01 -3.28
CA VAL A 485 -21.34 -3.62 -3.58
C VAL A 485 -22.36 -3.14 -2.56
N ALA A 486 -22.11 -1.98 -1.96
CA ALA A 486 -23.02 -1.38 -1.01
C ALA A 486 -24.05 -0.53 -1.75
N ASP A 487 -25.33 -0.80 -1.52
CA ASP A 487 -26.45 0.00 -1.99
C ASP A 487 -27.65 -0.20 -1.06
N THR A 488 -28.77 0.45 -1.37
CA THR A 488 -30.02 0.37 -0.57
C THR A 488 -31.11 -0.50 -1.21
N SER A 489 -30.79 -1.30 -2.22
CA SER A 489 -31.77 -2.10 -2.98
C SER A 489 -32.44 -3.20 -2.13
N LEU A 490 -31.76 -3.72 -1.11
CA LEU A 490 -32.34 -4.63 -0.12
C LEU A 490 -33.03 -3.91 1.03
N CYS A 491 -32.91 -2.57 1.10
CA CYS A 491 -33.49 -1.78 2.16
C CYS A 491 -34.91 -1.44 1.76
N GLY A 492 -35.87 -2.11 2.42
CA GLY A 492 -37.27 -1.69 2.35
C GLY A 492 -37.37 -0.19 2.66
N SER A 493 -38.21 0.53 1.92
CA SER A 493 -38.40 1.97 2.14
C SER A 493 -38.66 2.24 3.63
N PRO A 494 -38.01 3.25 4.24
CA PRO A 494 -38.26 3.58 5.63
C PRO A 494 -39.77 3.80 5.82
N PRO A 495 -40.38 3.26 6.90
CA PRO A 495 -41.81 3.40 7.09
C PRO A 495 -42.15 4.90 7.13
N PRO A 496 -43.16 5.35 6.37
CA PRO A 496 -43.55 6.75 6.40
C PRO A 496 -43.98 7.12 7.83
N PRO A 497 -43.73 8.37 8.28
CA PRO A 497 -44.16 8.81 9.60
C PRO A 497 -45.68 8.59 9.75
N PRO A 498 -46.16 8.18 10.94
CA PRO A 498 -47.52 7.71 11.11
C PRO A 498 -48.53 8.82 10.73
N PRO A 499 -49.50 8.55 9.84
CA PRO A 499 -50.48 9.54 9.43
C PRO A 499 -51.54 9.76 10.54
N PRO A 500 -52.16 10.96 10.61
CA PRO A 500 -53.27 11.22 11.52
C PRO A 500 -54.50 10.37 11.15
N PRO A 501 -55.38 10.02 12.11
CA PRO A 501 -56.41 9.00 11.91
C PRO A 501 -57.51 9.45 10.92
N PRO A 502 -57.94 8.61 9.96
CA PRO A 502 -58.93 8.98 8.95
C PRO A 502 -60.38 8.55 9.28
N PRO A 503 -61.41 9.19 8.69
CA PRO A 503 -62.81 8.72 8.67
C PRO A 503 -63.06 7.59 7.62
N PRO A 504 -64.23 6.93 7.63
CA PRO A 504 -64.43 5.59 7.03
C PRO A 504 -64.61 5.57 5.48
N PRO A 505 -64.44 4.39 4.84
CA PRO A 505 -64.08 4.29 3.42
C PRO A 505 -65.24 3.95 2.45
N PRO A 506 -65.10 4.28 1.15
CA PRO A 506 -65.79 3.62 0.03
C PRO A 506 -64.82 2.74 -0.83
N PRO A 507 -65.33 1.93 -1.79
CA PRO A 507 -64.78 0.62 -2.21
C PRO A 507 -63.59 0.66 -3.20
N PRO A 508 -62.88 -0.47 -3.43
CA PRO A 508 -61.52 -0.47 -3.99
C PRO A 508 -61.47 -0.33 -5.54
N PRO A 509 -60.50 0.43 -6.09
CA PRO A 509 -60.16 0.49 -7.52
C PRO A 509 -59.05 -0.52 -7.94
N PRO A 510 -58.78 -0.68 -9.27
CA PRO A 510 -58.02 -1.78 -9.90
C PRO A 510 -56.50 -1.78 -9.61
N PRO A 511 -55.73 -2.82 -10.04
CA PRO A 511 -54.34 -3.03 -9.62
C PRO A 511 -53.39 -1.90 -10.09
N PRO A 512 -52.27 -1.68 -9.38
CA PRO A 512 -51.45 -0.48 -9.54
C PRO A 512 -50.58 -0.50 -10.82
N PRO A 513 -50.25 0.68 -11.40
CA PRO A 513 -49.36 0.82 -12.54
C PRO A 513 -47.87 0.64 -12.15
N PRO A 514 -46.95 0.53 -13.14
CA PRO A 514 -45.50 0.50 -12.89
C PRO A 514 -45.01 1.74 -12.12
N PRO A 515 -43.86 1.66 -11.42
CA PRO A 515 -43.31 2.81 -10.68
C PRO A 515 -43.01 3.99 -11.62
N PRO A 516 -43.17 5.24 -11.15
CA PRO A 516 -43.03 6.42 -12.00
C PRO A 516 -41.56 6.67 -12.39
N PRO A 517 -41.29 7.26 -13.57
CA PRO A 517 -39.94 7.63 -13.99
C PRO A 517 -39.35 8.68 -13.04
N GLY A 518 -38.08 8.56 -12.68
CA GLY A 518 -37.31 9.71 -12.22
C GLY A 518 -37.25 10.75 -13.35
N ASN A 519 -37.30 12.04 -13.03
CA ASN A 519 -37.16 13.09 -14.04
C ASN A 519 -35.83 12.95 -14.80
N ASP A 520 -35.84 13.17 -16.11
CA ASP A 520 -34.65 13.07 -16.97
C ASP A 520 -33.54 14.02 -16.48
N PRO A 521 -32.29 13.55 -16.35
CA PRO A 521 -31.18 14.41 -15.95
C PRO A 521 -30.97 15.59 -16.89
N VAL A 522 -30.69 16.76 -16.31
CA VAL A 522 -30.29 17.95 -17.07
C VAL A 522 -28.81 18.20 -16.84
N ILE A 523 -28.04 18.37 -17.90
CA ILE A 523 -26.62 18.78 -17.80
C ILE A 523 -26.40 20.12 -18.50
N THR A 524 -25.42 20.87 -18.04
CA THR A 524 -24.93 22.08 -18.73
C THR A 524 -23.48 21.92 -19.14
N ALA A 525 -23.06 22.47 -20.28
CA ALA A 525 -21.68 22.44 -20.74
C ALA A 525 -21.23 23.80 -21.29
N ALA A 526 -19.99 24.20 -20.96
CA ALA A 526 -19.27 25.30 -21.60
C ALA A 526 -17.75 25.14 -21.40
N GLY A 527 -16.95 25.58 -22.36
CA GLY A 527 -15.51 25.78 -22.23
C GLY A 527 -15.14 27.25 -22.21
N ASP A 528 -13.86 27.55 -21.97
CA ASP A 528 -13.28 28.88 -22.18
C ASP A 528 -13.92 29.95 -21.25
N ILE A 529 -13.82 29.68 -19.95
CA ILE A 529 -14.78 30.19 -18.96
C ILE A 529 -14.35 31.52 -18.34
N CYS A 530 -13.42 31.51 -17.37
CA CYS A 530 -13.16 32.67 -16.52
C CYS A 530 -11.71 33.15 -16.63
N GLY A 531 -11.51 34.45 -16.83
CA GLY A 531 -10.21 35.12 -16.71
C GLY A 531 -10.34 36.53 -16.11
N SER A 532 -9.25 37.05 -15.54
CA SER A 532 -9.25 38.32 -14.78
C SER A 532 -9.65 39.57 -15.59
N ALA A 533 -9.55 39.52 -16.91
CA ALA A 533 -9.94 40.62 -17.81
C ALA A 533 -11.38 40.48 -18.36
N THR A 534 -12.13 39.47 -17.92
CA THR A 534 -13.35 38.98 -18.57
C THR A 534 -14.46 38.76 -17.55
N ASP A 535 -15.71 38.62 -17.99
CA ASP A 535 -16.86 38.42 -17.09
C ASP A 535 -17.58 37.10 -17.39
N CYS A 536 -17.29 36.09 -16.59
CA CYS A 536 -17.96 34.78 -16.63
C CYS A 536 -19.17 34.69 -15.67
N SER A 537 -19.53 35.78 -14.99
CA SER A 537 -20.68 35.78 -14.08
C SER A 537 -22.03 35.58 -14.78
N PRO A 538 -22.28 36.06 -16.02
CA PRO A 538 -23.55 35.84 -16.71
C PRO A 538 -23.80 34.34 -16.98
N THR A 539 -22.79 33.62 -17.46
CA THR A 539 -22.90 32.17 -17.71
C THR A 539 -23.02 31.39 -16.42
N ALA A 540 -22.28 31.76 -15.37
CA ALA A 540 -22.44 31.16 -14.03
C ALA A 540 -23.87 31.35 -13.49
N ASN A 541 -24.44 32.56 -13.56
CA ASN A 541 -25.81 32.82 -13.13
C ASN A 541 -26.84 32.02 -13.93
N LEU A 542 -26.58 31.81 -15.22
CA LEU A 542 -27.41 30.97 -16.07
C LEU A 542 -27.37 29.50 -15.65
N VAL A 543 -26.19 28.93 -15.39
CA VAL A 543 -26.04 27.57 -14.82
C VAL A 543 -26.80 27.44 -13.50
N MET A 544 -26.69 28.43 -12.62
CA MET A 544 -27.45 28.45 -11.35
C MET A 544 -28.96 28.40 -11.58
N SER A 545 -29.47 29.17 -12.55
CA SER A 545 -30.90 29.21 -12.87
C SER A 545 -31.42 27.90 -13.50
N ILE A 546 -30.57 27.20 -14.25
CA ILE A 546 -30.90 25.90 -14.84
C ILE A 546 -30.90 24.79 -13.78
N ASN A 547 -30.07 24.92 -12.74
CA ASN A 547 -29.89 23.93 -11.67
C ASN A 547 -29.65 22.50 -12.21
N PRO A 548 -28.60 22.30 -13.02
CA PRO A 548 -28.37 21.04 -13.70
C PRO A 548 -27.94 19.93 -12.73
N THR A 549 -28.27 18.68 -13.05
CA THR A 549 -27.72 17.47 -12.41
C THR A 549 -26.20 17.53 -12.33
N VAL A 550 -25.55 17.84 -13.46
CA VAL A 550 -24.10 17.95 -13.63
C VAL A 550 -23.76 19.18 -14.49
N ALA A 551 -22.68 19.88 -14.15
CA ALA A 551 -22.10 20.94 -14.96
C ALA A 551 -20.76 20.49 -15.56
N LEU A 552 -20.72 20.29 -16.88
CA LEU A 552 -19.50 19.98 -17.61
C LEU A 552 -18.71 21.27 -17.87
N THR A 553 -17.41 21.23 -17.63
CA THR A 553 -16.51 22.24 -18.17
C THR A 553 -15.64 21.60 -19.23
N LEU A 554 -15.56 22.24 -20.40
CA LEU A 554 -14.97 21.70 -21.62
C LEU A 554 -13.51 22.16 -21.80
N GLY A 555 -12.74 22.23 -20.70
CA GLY A 555 -11.37 22.75 -20.68
C GLY A 555 -11.28 24.28 -20.65
N ASP A 556 -10.07 24.78 -20.37
CA ASP A 556 -9.77 26.20 -20.18
C ASP A 556 -10.70 26.87 -19.17
N ASN A 557 -10.66 26.34 -17.95
CA ASN A 557 -11.58 26.73 -16.90
C ASN A 557 -11.17 28.08 -16.29
N ALA A 558 -9.87 28.24 -16.02
CA ALA A 558 -9.30 29.40 -15.34
C ALA A 558 -8.10 29.97 -16.11
N TYR A 559 -8.30 31.11 -16.76
CA TYR A 559 -7.28 31.80 -17.53
C TYR A 559 -6.34 32.63 -16.65
N GLU A 560 -5.12 32.89 -17.08
CA GLU A 560 -4.48 32.48 -18.34
C GLU A 560 -3.72 31.16 -18.25
N ASN A 561 -3.44 30.66 -17.05
CA ASN A 561 -2.45 29.59 -16.88
C ASN A 561 -2.99 28.37 -16.10
N GLY A 562 -4.29 28.33 -15.81
CA GLY A 562 -4.88 27.28 -14.98
C GLY A 562 -4.22 27.12 -13.62
N SER A 563 -3.57 28.17 -13.09
CA SER A 563 -2.92 28.12 -11.79
C SER A 563 -3.96 28.04 -10.67
N LEU A 564 -3.60 27.42 -9.53
CA LEU A 564 -4.49 27.36 -8.36
C LEU A 564 -4.98 28.76 -7.94
N SER A 565 -4.14 29.80 -8.04
CA SER A 565 -4.55 31.17 -7.75
C SER A 565 -5.64 31.65 -8.70
N GLN A 566 -5.54 31.39 -10.00
CA GLN A 566 -6.55 31.81 -10.98
C GLN A 566 -7.85 31.03 -10.79
N TYR A 567 -7.76 29.75 -10.42
CA TYR A 567 -8.91 28.99 -9.98
C TYR A 567 -9.59 29.64 -8.77
N GLN A 568 -8.82 30.05 -7.76
CA GLN A 568 -9.36 30.67 -6.54
C GLN A 568 -9.89 32.10 -6.74
N THR A 569 -9.25 32.91 -7.59
CA THR A 569 -9.59 34.34 -7.72
C THR A 569 -10.55 34.63 -8.87
N GLU A 570 -10.56 33.81 -9.92
CA GLU A 570 -11.36 34.07 -11.14
C GLU A 570 -12.50 33.06 -11.31
N TYR A 571 -12.19 31.76 -11.26
CA TYR A 571 -13.18 30.69 -11.47
C TYR A 571 -14.08 30.46 -10.26
N ASP A 572 -13.50 30.33 -9.06
CA ASP A 572 -14.19 29.96 -7.83
C ASP A 572 -15.34 30.92 -7.45
N PRO A 573 -15.16 32.26 -7.51
CA PRO A 573 -16.24 33.20 -7.21
C PRO A 573 -17.46 33.08 -8.14
N ASN A 574 -17.26 32.52 -9.33
CA ASN A 574 -18.27 32.35 -10.36
C ASN A 574 -18.70 30.89 -10.43
N TRP A 575 -18.03 30.09 -11.24
CA TRP A 575 -18.37 28.69 -11.49
C TRP A 575 -18.04 27.75 -10.33
N GLY A 576 -17.16 28.13 -9.40
CA GLY A 576 -16.83 27.32 -8.22
C GLY A 576 -18.01 27.01 -7.30
N ARG A 577 -19.07 27.81 -7.35
CA ARG A 577 -20.32 27.53 -6.61
C ARG A 577 -21.01 26.23 -7.06
N PHE A 578 -20.64 25.69 -8.22
CA PHE A 578 -21.16 24.41 -8.75
C PHE A 578 -20.17 23.26 -8.58
N LYS A 579 -18.99 23.50 -7.99
CA LYS A 579 -17.85 22.57 -7.95
C LYS A 579 -18.23 21.14 -7.56
N SER A 580 -19.11 20.95 -6.57
CA SER A 580 -19.57 19.61 -6.14
C SER A 580 -20.35 18.83 -7.21
N ARG A 581 -20.84 19.50 -8.26
CA ARG A 581 -21.57 18.93 -9.40
C ARG A 581 -20.83 19.18 -10.72
N THR A 582 -19.66 19.79 -10.67
CA THR A 582 -18.83 19.99 -11.85
C THR A 582 -18.21 18.67 -12.25
N LYS A 583 -18.08 18.41 -13.55
CA LYS A 583 -17.29 17.30 -14.09
C LYS A 583 -16.32 17.87 -15.12
N PRO A 584 -15.14 18.31 -14.68
CA PRO A 584 -14.28 19.16 -15.49
C PRO A 584 -13.33 18.37 -16.37
N THR A 585 -12.93 18.92 -17.51
CA THR A 585 -11.76 18.47 -18.28
C THR A 585 -10.66 19.53 -18.25
N THR A 586 -9.44 19.11 -18.56
CA THR A 586 -8.32 20.02 -18.85
C THR A 586 -8.46 20.59 -20.28
N GLY A 587 -7.93 21.78 -20.49
CA GLY A 587 -7.63 22.38 -21.78
C GLY A 587 -6.19 22.89 -21.81
N ASN A 588 -5.74 23.47 -22.92
CA ASN A 588 -4.33 23.83 -23.08
C ASN A 588 -3.84 24.85 -22.04
N HIS A 589 -4.72 25.70 -21.49
CA HIS A 589 -4.32 26.68 -20.46
C HIS A 589 -4.04 26.02 -19.10
N GLU A 590 -4.65 24.88 -18.77
CA GLU A 590 -4.34 24.14 -17.54
C GLU A 590 -2.88 23.67 -17.48
N TRP A 591 -2.29 23.39 -18.64
CA TRP A 591 -0.93 22.84 -18.78
C TRP A 591 0.18 23.88 -18.86
N HIS A 592 -0.16 25.16 -18.67
CA HIS A 592 0.83 26.18 -18.33
C HIS A 592 1.37 26.01 -16.90
N THR A 593 0.72 25.16 -16.09
CA THR A 593 1.31 24.59 -14.88
C THR A 593 1.82 23.18 -15.12
N ALA A 594 2.91 22.79 -14.44
CA ALA A 594 3.47 21.45 -14.57
C ALA A 594 2.40 20.41 -14.23
N ASN A 595 2.17 19.45 -15.13
CA ASN A 595 1.19 18.37 -14.97
C ASN A 595 -0.22 18.87 -14.61
N ALA A 596 -0.64 20.02 -15.15
CA ALA A 596 -1.92 20.65 -14.82
C ALA A 596 -2.20 20.81 -13.32
N GLN A 597 -1.14 21.01 -12.50
CA GLN A 597 -1.24 20.98 -11.04
C GLN A 597 -2.34 21.90 -10.48
N GLY A 598 -2.54 23.09 -11.05
CA GLY A 598 -3.57 24.00 -10.56
C GLY A 598 -5.00 23.48 -10.76
N TYR A 599 -5.25 22.73 -11.84
CA TYR A 599 -6.52 22.03 -12.09
C TYR A 599 -6.73 20.91 -11.06
N HIS A 600 -5.72 20.06 -10.82
CA HIS A 600 -5.83 18.97 -9.85
C HIS A 600 -5.94 19.47 -8.41
N ASP A 601 -5.19 20.51 -8.04
CA ASP A 601 -5.26 21.13 -6.71
C ASP A 601 -6.64 21.73 -6.47
N TYR A 602 -7.23 22.37 -7.49
CA TYR A 602 -8.54 22.97 -7.35
C TYR A 602 -9.65 21.91 -7.35
N PHE A 603 -9.80 21.11 -8.40
CA PHE A 603 -10.92 20.17 -8.50
C PHE A 603 -10.76 18.93 -7.61
N GLY A 604 -9.53 18.53 -7.29
CA GLY A 604 -9.24 17.38 -6.45
C GLY A 604 -10.02 16.16 -6.91
N SER A 605 -10.70 15.48 -5.97
CA SER A 605 -11.44 14.25 -6.28
C SER A 605 -12.64 14.38 -7.25
N ILE A 606 -13.03 15.61 -7.61
CA ILE A 606 -14.05 15.84 -8.65
C ILE A 606 -13.47 15.55 -10.04
N ALA A 607 -12.15 15.73 -10.22
CA ALA A 607 -11.36 15.30 -11.36
C ALA A 607 -10.49 14.10 -10.93
N PRO A 608 -11.06 12.88 -10.87
CA PRO A 608 -10.39 11.71 -10.26
C PRO A 608 -9.14 11.25 -11.01
N ALA A 609 -9.00 11.65 -12.27
CA ALA A 609 -7.85 11.44 -13.14
C ALA A 609 -7.89 12.51 -14.26
N ASP A 610 -6.86 12.55 -15.10
CA ASP A 610 -6.82 13.45 -16.28
C ASP A 610 -7.99 13.19 -17.23
N TYR A 611 -8.35 11.92 -17.40
CA TYR A 611 -9.50 11.42 -18.15
C TYR A 611 -10.23 10.37 -17.32
N TYR A 612 -11.56 10.35 -17.40
CA TYR A 612 -12.43 9.49 -16.58
C TYR A 612 -13.82 9.38 -17.19
N SER A 613 -14.59 8.36 -16.77
CA SER A 613 -15.97 8.15 -17.22
C SER A 613 -16.93 8.00 -16.03
N TYR A 614 -18.22 8.20 -16.28
CA TYR A 614 -19.28 8.09 -15.27
C TYR A 614 -20.67 8.05 -15.92
N ASP A 615 -21.65 7.50 -15.21
CA ASP A 615 -23.03 7.45 -15.70
C ASP A 615 -23.90 8.58 -15.15
N VAL A 616 -24.79 9.10 -15.99
CA VAL A 616 -25.84 10.06 -15.62
C VAL A 616 -27.18 9.60 -16.19
N GLY A 617 -28.05 9.08 -15.33
CA GLY A 617 -29.27 8.41 -15.78
C GLY A 617 -28.92 7.15 -16.57
N ALA A 618 -29.38 7.03 -17.81
CA ALA A 618 -29.04 5.91 -18.70
C ALA A 618 -27.79 6.18 -19.57
N TRP A 619 -27.24 7.40 -19.52
CA TRP A 619 -26.14 7.81 -20.38
C TRP A 619 -24.79 7.50 -19.76
N HIS A 620 -23.86 7.05 -20.60
CA HIS A 620 -22.45 6.97 -20.26
C HIS A 620 -21.73 8.24 -20.73
N LEU A 621 -21.07 8.93 -19.80
CA LEU A 621 -20.33 10.17 -20.08
C LEU A 621 -18.84 9.94 -19.91
N ILE A 622 -18.06 10.44 -20.87
CA ILE A 622 -16.61 10.25 -20.95
C ILE A 622 -15.92 11.62 -21.00
N ALA A 623 -15.13 11.94 -19.99
CA ALA A 623 -14.29 13.12 -19.91
C ALA A 623 -12.87 12.75 -20.38
N LEU A 624 -12.40 13.33 -21.48
CA LEU A 624 -11.03 13.13 -21.98
C LEU A 624 -10.15 14.35 -21.67
N ALA A 625 -8.87 14.10 -21.49
CA ALA A 625 -7.87 15.11 -21.19
C ALA A 625 -7.41 15.80 -22.48
N SER A 626 -7.21 17.10 -22.43
CA SER A 626 -6.74 17.91 -23.54
C SER A 626 -5.61 18.81 -23.06
N ASP A 627 -4.48 18.84 -23.78
CA ASP A 627 -3.30 19.46 -23.18
C ASP A 627 -2.18 19.96 -24.11
N ASN A 628 -2.49 20.27 -25.36
CA ASN A 628 -1.45 20.70 -26.32
C ASN A 628 -0.28 19.68 -26.47
N GLY A 629 -0.51 18.40 -26.18
CA GLY A 629 0.38 17.28 -26.51
C GLY A 629 1.19 16.66 -25.36
N SER A 630 0.93 17.00 -24.10
CA SER A 630 1.55 16.33 -22.94
C SER A 630 0.89 14.96 -22.61
N ILE A 631 -0.35 14.74 -23.04
CA ILE A 631 -1.15 13.53 -22.99
C ILE A 631 -1.48 13.20 -24.43
N SER A 632 -1.07 12.01 -24.84
CA SER A 632 -1.24 11.58 -26.22
C SER A 632 -2.64 11.03 -26.44
N ASN A 633 -3.36 11.59 -27.41
CA ASN A 633 -4.61 11.05 -27.96
C ASN A 633 -4.38 10.11 -29.17
N ALA A 634 -3.12 9.74 -29.43
CA ALA A 634 -2.75 8.90 -30.57
C ALA A 634 -3.17 7.44 -30.34
N ARG A 635 -3.39 6.70 -31.43
CA ARG A 635 -3.68 5.26 -31.38
C ARG A 635 -2.62 4.51 -30.55
N GLY A 636 -3.08 3.74 -29.56
CA GLY A 636 -2.21 2.97 -28.66
C GLY A 636 -1.59 3.77 -27.52
N SER A 637 -1.97 5.05 -27.34
CA SER A 637 -1.64 5.81 -26.14
C SER A 637 -2.37 5.24 -24.91
N ALA A 638 -1.97 5.70 -23.73
CA ALA A 638 -2.63 5.31 -22.48
C ALA A 638 -4.11 5.74 -22.47
N GLU A 639 -4.40 6.97 -22.87
CA GLU A 639 -5.77 7.52 -22.94
C GLU A 639 -6.62 6.81 -24.01
N GLU A 640 -6.10 6.62 -25.22
CA GLU A 640 -6.84 5.92 -26.30
C GLU A 640 -7.10 4.45 -25.94
N THR A 641 -6.12 3.78 -25.32
CA THR A 641 -6.28 2.39 -24.87
C THR A 641 -7.28 2.30 -23.72
N TRP A 642 -7.25 3.25 -22.79
CA TRP A 642 -8.24 3.35 -21.72
C TRP A 642 -9.64 3.55 -22.29
N LEU A 643 -9.82 4.50 -23.21
CA LEU A 643 -11.10 4.78 -23.86
C LEU A 643 -11.69 3.54 -24.54
N ARG A 644 -10.89 2.80 -25.31
CA ARG A 644 -11.37 1.57 -25.95
C ARG A 644 -11.85 0.53 -24.93
N ASN A 645 -11.17 0.41 -23.79
CA ASN A 645 -11.57 -0.52 -22.75
C ASN A 645 -12.84 -0.03 -22.02
N ASP A 646 -12.94 1.27 -21.78
CA ASP A 646 -14.08 1.92 -21.16
C ASP A 646 -15.36 1.74 -22.00
N LEU A 647 -15.28 1.98 -23.31
CA LEU A 647 -16.39 1.77 -24.25
C LEU A 647 -16.84 0.30 -24.32
N VAL A 648 -15.94 -0.65 -24.11
CA VAL A 648 -16.28 -2.09 -24.04
C VAL A 648 -16.96 -2.43 -22.71
N ALA A 649 -16.55 -1.79 -21.62
CA ALA A 649 -17.09 -2.04 -20.28
C ALA A 649 -18.47 -1.42 -20.06
N HIS A 650 -18.81 -0.37 -20.82
CA HIS A 650 -20.05 0.40 -20.66
C HIS A 650 -20.89 0.40 -21.95
N PRO A 651 -21.59 -0.72 -22.25
CA PRO A 651 -22.40 -0.86 -23.47
C PRO A 651 -23.76 -0.12 -23.37
N ASN A 652 -23.76 1.08 -22.80
CA ASN A 652 -24.94 1.91 -22.66
C ASN A 652 -25.51 2.26 -24.04
N GLN A 653 -26.82 2.45 -24.11
CA GLN A 653 -27.47 2.83 -25.38
C GLN A 653 -27.04 4.23 -25.84
N CYS A 654 -26.77 5.14 -24.90
CA CYS A 654 -26.42 6.51 -25.19
C CYS A 654 -25.06 6.87 -24.58
N THR A 655 -24.16 7.41 -25.40
CA THR A 655 -22.81 7.79 -24.99
C THR A 655 -22.47 9.22 -25.42
N LEU A 656 -21.95 10.00 -24.48
CA LEU A 656 -21.46 11.36 -24.69
C LEU A 656 -19.98 11.43 -24.28
N ALA A 657 -19.12 11.91 -25.17
CA ALA A 657 -17.73 12.22 -24.85
C ALA A 657 -17.46 13.73 -24.89
N TYR A 658 -16.56 14.22 -24.06
CA TYR A 658 -16.22 15.64 -24.03
C TYR A 658 -14.77 15.91 -23.63
N TRP A 659 -14.17 16.91 -24.25
CA TRP A 659 -12.78 17.37 -24.05
C TRP A 659 -12.60 18.77 -24.65
N HIS A 660 -11.37 19.30 -24.68
CA HIS A 660 -11.17 20.70 -25.06
C HIS A 660 -11.09 20.96 -26.57
N GLU A 661 -10.07 20.49 -27.29
CA GLU A 661 -9.86 20.87 -28.70
C GLU A 661 -10.75 20.09 -29.69
N PRO A 662 -11.58 20.75 -30.51
CA PRO A 662 -12.52 20.06 -31.39
C PRO A 662 -11.85 19.41 -32.59
N ARG A 663 -12.40 18.27 -33.02
CA ARG A 663 -11.97 17.61 -34.25
C ARG A 663 -12.46 18.37 -35.48
N PHE A 664 -13.63 19.02 -35.41
CA PHE A 664 -14.19 19.83 -36.47
C PHE A 664 -14.50 21.26 -35.99
N THR A 665 -14.07 22.25 -36.75
CA THR A 665 -14.45 23.64 -36.49
C THR A 665 -14.22 24.46 -37.75
N SER A 666 -15.07 25.47 -37.94
CA SER A 666 -14.84 26.51 -38.93
C SER A 666 -14.30 27.81 -38.31
N GLY A 667 -13.88 27.80 -37.05
CA GLY A 667 -13.30 28.97 -36.39
C GLY A 667 -12.05 29.49 -37.10
N THR A 668 -11.81 30.81 -37.03
CA THR A 668 -10.59 31.41 -37.61
C THR A 668 -9.45 31.53 -36.59
N GLY A 669 -9.75 31.39 -35.29
CA GLY A 669 -8.75 31.41 -34.21
C GLY A 669 -7.96 30.09 -34.13
N HIS A 670 -8.66 28.97 -34.30
CA HIS A 670 -8.10 27.61 -34.28
C HIS A 670 -8.74 26.78 -35.38
N SER A 671 -7.95 25.93 -36.03
CA SER A 671 -8.41 25.02 -37.09
C SER A 671 -8.85 23.68 -36.53
N SER A 672 -9.63 22.92 -37.32
CA SER A 672 -9.95 21.52 -37.04
C SER A 672 -8.70 20.70 -36.71
N ASP A 673 -8.71 19.95 -35.59
CA ASP A 673 -7.55 19.18 -35.16
C ASP A 673 -7.68 17.69 -35.50
N THR A 674 -6.94 17.26 -36.54
CA THR A 674 -6.92 15.87 -36.98
C THR A 674 -6.25 14.89 -36.00
N SER A 675 -5.54 15.38 -34.97
CA SER A 675 -4.91 14.52 -33.95
C SER A 675 -5.94 13.66 -33.23
N TRP A 676 -7.16 14.17 -33.05
CA TRP A 676 -8.30 13.50 -32.42
C TRP A 676 -8.96 12.39 -33.25
N THR A 677 -8.48 12.14 -34.46
CA THR A 677 -9.07 11.11 -35.35
C THR A 677 -9.11 9.70 -34.74
N PRO A 678 -8.09 9.20 -34.01
CA PRO A 678 -8.14 7.89 -33.35
C PRO A 678 -9.25 7.80 -32.29
N ILE A 679 -9.34 8.79 -31.40
CA ILE A 679 -10.39 8.90 -30.39
C ILE A 679 -11.78 8.93 -31.05
N TRP A 680 -11.95 9.76 -32.09
CA TRP A 680 -13.19 9.82 -32.87
C TRP A 680 -13.55 8.48 -33.51
N GLN A 681 -12.55 7.73 -33.99
CA GLN A 681 -12.76 6.41 -34.58
C GLN A 681 -13.28 5.42 -33.54
N ASP A 682 -12.66 5.39 -32.36
CA ASP A 682 -13.07 4.46 -31.30
C ASP A 682 -14.49 4.79 -30.78
N LEU A 683 -14.81 6.07 -30.63
CA LEU A 683 -16.16 6.54 -30.30
C LEU A 683 -17.20 6.16 -31.37
N TYR A 684 -16.86 6.36 -32.65
CA TYR A 684 -17.77 6.02 -33.75
C TYR A 684 -17.99 4.51 -33.87
N ASP A 685 -16.94 3.71 -33.65
CA ASP A 685 -17.04 2.25 -33.66
C ASP A 685 -17.89 1.72 -32.49
N ALA A 686 -17.93 2.45 -31.38
CA ALA A 686 -18.80 2.18 -30.23
C ALA A 686 -20.21 2.80 -30.35
N ASN A 687 -20.53 3.46 -31.47
CA ASN A 687 -21.79 4.18 -31.71
C ASN A 687 -22.07 5.34 -30.74
N ALA A 688 -21.04 6.06 -30.26
CA ALA A 688 -21.25 7.26 -29.47
C ALA A 688 -22.09 8.31 -30.22
N ASP A 689 -22.89 9.08 -29.48
CA ASP A 689 -23.95 9.92 -30.07
C ASP A 689 -23.53 11.39 -30.18
N LEU A 690 -22.82 11.87 -29.17
CA LEU A 690 -22.54 13.29 -28.96
C LEU A 690 -21.11 13.52 -28.47
N VAL A 691 -20.44 14.48 -29.10
CA VAL A 691 -19.15 15.03 -28.69
C VAL A 691 -19.31 16.51 -28.36
N LEU A 692 -18.77 16.94 -27.22
CA LEU A 692 -18.77 18.34 -26.79
C LEU A 692 -17.34 18.87 -26.64
N ASN A 693 -17.09 20.07 -27.17
CA ASN A 693 -15.78 20.72 -27.13
C ASN A 693 -15.82 22.19 -26.74
N GLY A 694 -14.68 22.74 -26.31
CA GLY A 694 -14.43 24.16 -26.10
C GLY A 694 -13.41 24.70 -27.12
N HIS A 695 -12.39 25.41 -26.63
CA HIS A 695 -11.16 25.87 -27.29
C HIS A 695 -11.37 26.94 -28.37
N VAL A 696 -12.29 26.69 -29.29
CA VAL A 696 -12.71 27.70 -30.25
C VAL A 696 -13.77 28.53 -29.56
N HIS A 697 -13.47 29.81 -29.38
CA HIS A 697 -14.33 30.74 -28.63
C HIS A 697 -15.61 31.15 -29.39
N ASN A 698 -16.40 30.18 -29.83
CA ASN A 698 -17.66 30.34 -30.51
C ASN A 698 -18.63 29.19 -30.14
N TYR A 699 -19.83 29.27 -30.68
CA TYR A 699 -20.75 28.14 -30.75
C TYR A 699 -20.77 27.61 -32.18
N GLU A 700 -20.64 26.29 -32.35
CA GLU A 700 -20.81 25.63 -33.64
C GLU A 700 -21.37 24.22 -33.46
N ARG A 701 -22.34 23.82 -34.28
CA ARG A 701 -22.88 22.46 -34.27
C ARG A 701 -22.80 21.82 -35.65
N PHE A 702 -22.36 20.58 -35.67
CA PHE A 702 -22.25 19.77 -36.87
C PHE A 702 -23.40 18.77 -37.03
N ALA A 703 -23.70 18.40 -38.28
CA ALA A 703 -24.58 17.28 -38.58
C ALA A 703 -23.85 15.95 -38.24
N PRO A 704 -24.59 14.86 -38.00
CA PRO A 704 -24.03 13.54 -37.73
C PRO A 704 -22.97 13.15 -38.77
N GLN A 705 -21.77 12.83 -38.32
CA GLN A 705 -20.66 12.56 -39.23
C GLN A 705 -19.70 11.49 -38.71
N THR A 706 -19.00 10.90 -39.67
CA THR A 706 -17.91 9.93 -39.47
C THR A 706 -16.64 10.63 -38.99
N PRO A 707 -15.63 9.87 -38.49
CA PRO A 707 -14.33 10.43 -38.10
C PRO A 707 -13.59 11.21 -39.21
N SER A 708 -13.93 10.96 -40.47
CA SER A 708 -13.39 11.69 -41.64
C SER A 708 -14.26 12.89 -42.09
N GLY A 709 -15.32 13.24 -41.36
CA GLY A 709 -16.20 14.36 -41.70
C GLY A 709 -17.17 14.08 -42.85
N THR A 710 -17.41 12.81 -43.18
CA THR A 710 -18.48 12.43 -44.11
C THR A 710 -19.79 12.28 -43.34
N ARG A 711 -20.87 12.91 -43.82
CA ARG A 711 -22.19 12.83 -43.20
C ARG A 711 -22.69 11.39 -43.11
N ASP A 712 -23.15 11.00 -41.92
CA ASP A 712 -23.74 9.70 -41.64
C ASP A 712 -24.90 9.89 -40.66
N ASP A 713 -26.12 9.99 -41.20
CA ASP A 713 -27.31 10.23 -40.38
C ASP A 713 -27.70 9.00 -39.52
N ALA A 714 -27.16 7.81 -39.82
CA ALA A 714 -27.51 6.57 -39.14
C ALA A 714 -26.62 6.26 -37.93
N ARG A 715 -25.31 6.51 -38.04
CA ARG A 715 -24.34 6.21 -36.96
C ARG A 715 -23.36 7.35 -36.65
N GLY A 716 -23.49 8.48 -37.35
CA GLY A 716 -22.58 9.61 -37.18
C GLY A 716 -22.74 10.30 -35.82
N ILE A 717 -21.63 10.77 -35.29
CA ILE A 717 -21.58 11.52 -34.04
C ILE A 717 -21.92 12.99 -34.34
N VAL A 718 -22.72 13.63 -33.49
CA VAL A 718 -22.89 15.08 -33.51
C VAL A 718 -21.78 15.71 -32.69
N GLU A 719 -21.06 16.70 -33.26
CA GLU A 719 -20.12 17.54 -32.51
C GLU A 719 -20.76 18.90 -32.23
N ILE A 720 -20.65 19.37 -30.99
CA ILE A 720 -21.02 20.74 -30.59
C ILE A 720 -19.81 21.40 -29.93
N VAL A 721 -19.31 22.44 -30.56
CA VAL A 721 -18.35 23.38 -29.99
C VAL A 721 -19.12 24.42 -29.18
N ALA A 722 -18.78 24.53 -27.90
CA ALA A 722 -19.40 25.43 -26.93
C ALA A 722 -18.33 26.15 -26.10
N GLY A 723 -17.35 26.77 -26.78
CA GLY A 723 -16.34 27.65 -26.18
C GLY A 723 -16.90 29.04 -25.87
N THR A 724 -18.03 29.07 -25.18
CA THR A 724 -18.86 30.27 -24.97
C THR A 724 -18.93 30.67 -23.50
N GLY A 725 -17.98 30.19 -22.69
CA GLY A 725 -18.02 30.27 -21.23
C GLY A 725 -17.87 31.67 -20.65
N GLY A 726 -17.11 32.55 -21.31
CA GLY A 726 -17.05 33.96 -20.93
C GLY A 726 -15.73 34.68 -21.18
N VAL A 727 -14.67 33.97 -21.59
CA VAL A 727 -13.34 34.60 -21.70
C VAL A 727 -13.25 35.56 -22.91
N SER A 728 -13.63 35.14 -24.11
CA SER A 728 -13.64 36.00 -25.30
C SER A 728 -14.43 35.35 -26.45
N HIS A 729 -14.44 35.97 -27.63
CA HIS A 729 -15.00 35.37 -28.84
C HIS A 729 -13.99 35.39 -29.99
N TYR A 730 -13.97 34.31 -30.77
CA TYR A 730 -13.30 34.24 -32.06
C TYR A 730 -14.31 34.37 -33.19
N THR A 731 -13.94 35.07 -34.25
CA THR A 731 -14.76 35.17 -35.45
C THR A 731 -14.95 33.78 -36.08
N SER A 732 -16.18 33.48 -36.48
CA SER A 732 -16.47 32.27 -37.24
C SER A 732 -16.02 32.45 -38.69
N GLY A 733 -15.32 31.44 -39.22
CA GLY A 733 -14.90 31.40 -40.61
C GLY A 733 -16.01 30.92 -41.55
N SER A 734 -15.65 30.63 -42.80
CA SER A 734 -16.59 30.01 -43.74
C SER A 734 -16.96 28.61 -43.26
N PRO A 735 -18.26 28.24 -43.17
CA PRO A 735 -18.69 26.93 -42.72
C PRO A 735 -18.00 25.79 -43.50
N ILE A 736 -17.38 24.86 -42.78
CA ILE A 736 -16.86 23.62 -43.36
C ILE A 736 -17.99 22.60 -43.56
N ALA A 737 -17.65 21.44 -44.14
CA ALA A 737 -18.62 20.36 -44.36
C ALA A 737 -19.37 20.02 -43.06
N ASN A 738 -20.69 19.81 -43.19
CA ASN A 738 -21.61 19.45 -42.11
C ASN A 738 -21.77 20.48 -40.99
N SER A 739 -21.14 21.66 -41.04
CA SER A 739 -21.46 22.75 -40.13
C SER A 739 -22.92 23.21 -40.37
N VAL A 740 -23.77 23.11 -39.34
CA VAL A 740 -25.22 23.37 -39.42
C VAL A 740 -25.54 24.79 -38.97
N VAL A 741 -24.89 25.24 -37.89
CA VAL A 741 -25.12 26.55 -37.29
C VAL A 741 -23.88 27.02 -36.55
N GLN A 742 -23.63 28.33 -36.58
CA GLN A 742 -22.51 28.99 -35.94
C GLN A 742 -22.97 30.27 -35.26
N ASN A 743 -22.29 30.66 -34.18
CA ASN A 743 -22.45 31.95 -33.54
C ASN A 743 -21.16 32.35 -32.80
N ASP A 744 -20.69 33.56 -33.04
CA ASP A 744 -19.51 34.16 -32.42
C ASP A 744 -19.81 35.47 -31.66
N THR A 745 -21.10 35.71 -31.34
CA THR A 745 -21.54 36.98 -30.73
C THR A 745 -22.23 36.84 -29.37
N SER A 746 -22.54 35.60 -28.95
CA SER A 746 -23.31 35.34 -27.73
C SER A 746 -22.53 34.39 -26.82
N PHE A 747 -22.31 34.81 -25.58
CA PHE A 747 -21.87 33.92 -24.51
C PHE A 747 -23.06 33.15 -23.94
N GLY A 748 -22.84 31.92 -23.51
CA GLY A 748 -23.93 31.06 -23.07
C GLY A 748 -23.45 29.67 -22.64
N VAL A 749 -24.42 28.83 -22.29
CA VAL A 749 -24.17 27.43 -21.92
C VAL A 749 -25.04 26.51 -22.75
N LEU A 750 -24.50 25.36 -23.14
CA LEU A 750 -25.28 24.29 -23.73
C LEU A 750 -26.02 23.57 -22.62
N LYS A 751 -27.35 23.52 -22.68
CA LYS A 751 -28.19 22.70 -21.81
C LYS A 751 -28.59 21.44 -22.57
N LEU A 752 -28.38 20.28 -21.96
CA LEU A 752 -28.87 18.99 -22.47
C LEU A 752 -29.86 18.38 -21.48
N THR A 753 -30.92 17.79 -21.98
CA THR A 753 -31.81 16.92 -21.21
C THR A 753 -31.61 15.49 -21.72
N LEU A 754 -31.18 14.60 -20.83
CA LEU A 754 -30.74 13.26 -21.17
C LEU A 754 -31.88 12.27 -20.91
N HIS A 755 -32.53 11.80 -21.98
CA HIS A 755 -33.56 10.75 -21.89
C HIS A 755 -32.92 9.37 -22.04
N PRO A 756 -33.59 8.28 -21.64
CA PRO A 756 -33.00 6.94 -21.71
C PRO A 756 -32.51 6.48 -23.10
N GLY A 757 -33.06 7.02 -24.19
CA GLY A 757 -32.69 6.66 -25.57
C GLY A 757 -32.60 7.86 -26.52
N SER A 758 -32.55 9.08 -25.98
CA SER A 758 -32.50 10.32 -26.76
C SER A 758 -31.97 11.48 -25.93
N TYR A 759 -31.64 12.59 -26.57
CA TYR A 759 -31.31 13.84 -25.89
C TYR A 759 -31.96 15.03 -26.57
N ASP A 760 -32.33 16.01 -25.76
CA ASP A 760 -32.66 17.36 -26.21
C ASP A 760 -31.45 18.26 -25.97
N TRP A 761 -31.11 19.12 -26.93
CA TRP A 761 -30.12 20.18 -26.74
C TRP A 761 -30.74 21.55 -26.88
N GLN A 762 -30.20 22.50 -26.12
CA GLN A 762 -30.55 23.91 -26.18
C GLN A 762 -29.34 24.77 -25.83
N PHE A 763 -28.87 25.61 -26.75
CA PHE A 763 -27.96 26.70 -26.41
C PHE A 763 -28.74 27.81 -25.71
N MET A 764 -28.34 28.11 -24.48
CA MET A 764 -28.96 29.12 -23.64
C MET A 764 -28.03 30.37 -23.60
N PRO A 765 -28.41 31.50 -24.23
CA PRO A 765 -27.58 32.70 -24.19
C PRO A 765 -27.62 33.36 -22.82
N ALA A 766 -26.45 33.63 -22.25
CA ALA A 766 -26.28 34.49 -21.08
C ALA A 766 -26.15 35.97 -21.49
N THR A 767 -25.55 36.21 -22.65
CA THR A 767 -25.51 37.52 -23.33
C THR A 767 -25.75 37.31 -24.82
N GLY A 768 -26.18 38.36 -25.52
CA GLY A 768 -26.61 38.25 -26.91
C GLY A 768 -28.01 37.65 -27.04
N ASN A 769 -28.35 37.18 -28.24
CA ASN A 769 -29.71 36.71 -28.57
C ASN A 769 -29.72 35.41 -29.41
N PHE A 770 -28.57 34.78 -29.60
CA PHE A 770 -28.49 33.53 -30.34
C PHE A 770 -29.07 32.37 -29.52
N SER A 771 -29.82 31.49 -30.19
CA SER A 771 -30.34 30.25 -29.62
C SER A 771 -30.32 29.18 -30.69
N ASP A 772 -29.96 27.96 -30.29
CA ASP A 772 -30.11 26.75 -31.09
C ASP A 772 -30.72 25.66 -30.22
N SER A 773 -31.57 24.81 -30.79
CA SER A 773 -32.18 23.72 -30.04
C SER A 773 -32.68 22.61 -30.96
N GLY A 774 -32.75 21.40 -30.43
CA GLY A 774 -33.33 20.26 -31.12
C GLY A 774 -33.30 19.00 -30.27
N SER A 775 -33.64 17.88 -30.89
CA SER A 775 -33.63 16.57 -30.25
C SER A 775 -33.12 15.49 -31.21
N ARG A 776 -32.50 14.45 -30.66
CA ARG A 776 -32.03 13.29 -31.43
C ARG A 776 -32.12 12.01 -30.60
N ALA A 777 -32.51 10.90 -31.24
CA ALA A 777 -32.40 9.58 -30.66
C ALA A 777 -30.95 9.10 -30.66
N CYS A 778 -30.56 8.29 -29.67
CA CYS A 778 -29.30 7.57 -29.68
C CYS A 778 -29.33 6.42 -30.70
N HIS A 779 -28.16 5.93 -31.09
CA HIS A 779 -28.02 4.89 -32.12
C HIS A 779 -28.67 3.53 -31.78
#